data_AF-A0AAW1PHB6-F1
#
_entry.id   AF-A0AAW1PHB6-F1
#
_cell.length_a   1.000
_cell.length_b   1.000
_cell.length_c   1.000
_cell.angle_alpha   90.00
_cell.angle_beta   90.00
_cell.angle_gamma   90.00
#
_symmetry.space_group_name_H-M   'P 1'
#
loop_
_entity.id
_entity.type
_entity.pdbx_description
1 polymer ?
#
loop_
_entity_poly.entity_id
_entity_poly.type
_entity_poly.pdbx_seq_one_letter_code
_entity_poly.pdbx_strand_id
1 'polypeptide(L)'
;MKAFVAECNAFILRTVGEALTAAGYEVYGTLTSASADAPSWLRSADTSLSAWALELSPAQLAEAARKEASVVVYAVHGQEQQCQEAVLQLAALPADGKERVFIGISTPLTWAKTPKPAARKGRLRTHIICPGLLYGLGETAEGWHEQFQAAWQASPSTSLPVYGSGANIVPTIHVTDLAAYVVACAECGRPDTPYLLAVDQKLHSLREIVAAISGKLGSGLVHEVPQDELFVMKGIERYLLELPMSPTHLPLPPTLHYHDGLLANLDTIAQQYLAARQLAPMKVLLAGPPAAGKTYWADKLAAEYQLRRIDARAMLTAAEELGPAFKQEVQTELSGKGGRASDASLARICQHLLRRLPERNRGYVLDGWPRTAEQAEEVFSMDVPYTEEELRAWESEKANEAAAKGPPAKAGAKGPAAAQKGGKAASIQGPPRRRAVQQELLPDVVFQLDAPEEVLLARVQQVAGVEAAAASPPPPPPAVKGGKAAAPPAAPLSHNNEPGFRRRFAAYTALHETDSQDLHNRQEAIQARWEDQRKALEAKAQAEAETAALAELRQRRKSTLTSSLNASTKTASRMSQTGGHTQSPTPHGRRSSAGDAKATNSGTADDAATAPDDDEPPQQQRHTNVDMWRQHSEEALRFQAEPIRRMLMQDLAPELSAALLEVAGSRPEDPIEFIAQHLIKAGNAREEQYTDPYAADVYATQKQKWLLRQQREALL
;
A
#
# COMPACT_ATOMS: atom_id res chain seq x y z
N MET A 1 -7.74 -26.05 -24.28
CA MET A 1 -8.23 -26.92 -23.18
C MET A 1 -9.03 -26.07 -22.21
N LYS A 2 -9.98 -26.64 -21.45
CA LYS A 2 -10.79 -25.86 -20.48
C LYS A 2 -10.23 -26.03 -19.08
N ALA A 3 -10.05 -24.93 -18.36
CA ALA A 3 -9.63 -24.92 -16.96
C ALA A 3 -10.73 -24.33 -16.08
N PHE A 4 -10.97 -24.94 -14.92
CA PHE A 4 -11.84 -24.42 -13.89
C PHE A 4 -10.99 -23.93 -12.70
N VAL A 5 -11.18 -22.68 -12.30
CA VAL A 5 -10.50 -22.06 -11.16
C VAL A 5 -11.57 -21.64 -10.15
N ALA A 6 -11.55 -22.22 -8.95
CA ALA A 6 -12.44 -21.77 -7.88
C ALA A 6 -12.08 -20.34 -7.43
N GLU A 7 -13.04 -19.52 -7.00
CA GLU A 7 -12.79 -18.21 -6.38
C GLU A 7 -11.78 -17.32 -7.15
N CYS A 8 -12.08 -16.99 -8.41
CA CYS A 8 -11.17 -16.30 -9.33
C CYS A 8 -10.71 -14.90 -8.89
N ASN A 9 -11.37 -14.29 -7.90
CA ASN A 9 -10.96 -13.02 -7.31
C ASN A 9 -10.03 -13.18 -6.09
N ALA A 10 -9.81 -14.40 -5.61
CA ALA A 10 -8.81 -14.66 -4.57
C ALA A 10 -7.41 -14.36 -5.10
N PHE A 11 -6.54 -13.81 -4.25
CA PHE A 11 -5.21 -13.32 -4.62
C PHE A 11 -4.36 -14.31 -5.45
N ILE A 12 -4.23 -15.55 -4.99
CA ILE A 12 -3.49 -16.61 -5.70
C ILE A 12 -4.21 -16.95 -7.01
N LEU A 13 -5.51 -17.20 -6.93
CA LEU A 13 -6.29 -17.78 -8.03
C LEU A 13 -6.52 -16.78 -9.16
N ARG A 14 -6.45 -15.47 -8.86
CA ARG A 14 -6.40 -14.42 -9.87
C ARG A 14 -5.16 -14.55 -10.76
N THR A 15 -3.99 -14.63 -10.13
CA THR A 15 -2.70 -14.79 -10.84
C THR A 15 -2.62 -16.12 -11.59
N VAL A 16 -3.15 -17.19 -11.00
CA VAL A 16 -3.22 -18.52 -11.65
C VAL A 16 -4.10 -18.49 -12.90
N GLY A 17 -5.25 -17.83 -12.85
CA GLY A 17 -6.13 -17.69 -14.01
C GLY A 17 -5.49 -16.90 -15.15
N GLU A 18 -4.71 -15.87 -14.83
CA GLU A 18 -3.90 -15.11 -15.81
C GLU A 18 -2.88 -16.01 -16.49
N ALA A 19 -2.12 -16.77 -15.70
CA ALA A 19 -1.09 -17.68 -16.23
C ALA A 19 -1.68 -18.80 -17.11
N LEU A 20 -2.79 -19.41 -16.68
CA LEU A 20 -3.50 -20.43 -17.48
C LEU A 20 -4.05 -19.84 -18.78
N THR A 21 -4.57 -18.62 -18.74
CA THR A 21 -5.06 -17.93 -19.95
C THR A 21 -3.91 -17.64 -20.91
N ALA A 22 -2.77 -17.17 -20.39
CA ALA A 22 -1.56 -16.93 -21.17
C ALA A 22 -1.00 -18.23 -21.80
N ALA A 23 -1.17 -19.37 -21.13
CA ALA A 23 -0.85 -20.70 -21.65
C ALA A 23 -1.89 -21.25 -22.66
N GLY A 24 -2.97 -20.49 -22.96
CA GLY A 24 -3.96 -20.87 -23.96
C GLY A 24 -5.14 -21.70 -23.45
N TYR A 25 -5.36 -21.74 -22.13
CA TYR A 25 -6.57 -22.34 -21.55
C TYR A 25 -7.76 -21.38 -21.63
N GLU A 26 -8.94 -21.94 -21.88
CA GLU A 26 -10.19 -21.24 -21.61
C GLU A 26 -10.52 -21.39 -20.12
N VAL A 27 -10.40 -20.30 -19.36
CA VAL A 27 -10.56 -20.30 -17.91
C VAL A 27 -11.99 -19.90 -17.52
N TYR A 28 -12.63 -20.78 -16.75
CA TYR A 28 -13.95 -20.61 -16.14
C TYR A 28 -13.80 -20.67 -14.61
N GLY A 29 -14.76 -20.12 -13.85
CA GLY A 29 -14.66 -20.16 -12.41
C GLY A 29 -15.80 -19.51 -11.65
N THR A 30 -15.66 -19.48 -10.32
CA THR A 30 -16.60 -18.83 -9.40
C THR A 30 -16.02 -17.52 -8.87
N LEU A 31 -16.89 -16.60 -8.45
CA LEU A 31 -16.53 -15.35 -7.77
C LEU A 31 -17.14 -15.37 -6.36
N THR A 32 -16.44 -14.85 -5.36
CA THR A 32 -16.97 -14.76 -3.98
C THR A 32 -18.00 -13.63 -3.80
N SER A 33 -18.00 -12.61 -4.66
CA SER A 33 -19.01 -11.54 -4.67
C SER A 33 -19.41 -11.13 -6.08
N ALA A 34 -20.65 -10.66 -6.24
CA ALA A 34 -21.16 -10.21 -7.53
C ALA A 34 -20.74 -8.75 -7.81
N SER A 35 -19.99 -8.54 -8.90
CA SER A 35 -20.09 -7.36 -9.80
C SER A 35 -19.19 -6.12 -9.68
N ALA A 36 -17.90 -6.20 -9.29
CA ALA A 36 -16.97 -5.08 -9.61
C ALA A 36 -15.51 -5.45 -9.91
N ASP A 37 -14.97 -6.51 -9.29
CA ASP A 37 -13.54 -6.87 -9.38
C ASP A 37 -13.32 -8.22 -10.08
N ALA A 38 -14.18 -8.54 -11.05
CA ALA A 38 -14.03 -9.75 -11.84
C ALA A 38 -12.82 -9.61 -12.78
N PRO A 39 -11.92 -10.60 -12.85
CA PRO A 39 -10.77 -10.52 -13.74
C PRO A 39 -11.16 -10.48 -15.22
N SER A 40 -10.47 -9.69 -16.04
CA SER A 40 -10.81 -9.49 -17.46
C SER A 40 -10.65 -10.75 -18.32
N TRP A 41 -9.81 -11.69 -17.89
CA TRP A 41 -9.61 -13.00 -18.53
C TRP A 41 -10.67 -14.02 -18.14
N LEU A 42 -11.43 -13.80 -17.06
CA LEU A 42 -12.47 -14.72 -16.64
C LEU A 42 -13.58 -14.70 -17.69
N ARG A 43 -13.75 -15.81 -18.40
CA ARG A 43 -14.88 -15.96 -19.30
C ARG A 43 -16.13 -16.08 -18.43
N SER A 44 -17.08 -15.16 -18.61
CA SER A 44 -18.42 -15.39 -18.08
C SER A 44 -18.89 -16.73 -18.63
N ALA A 45 -19.56 -17.52 -17.81
CA ALA A 45 -20.14 -18.78 -18.24
C ALA A 45 -21.21 -18.63 -19.37
N ASP A 46 -21.43 -17.40 -19.85
CA ASP A 46 -22.32 -17.03 -20.95
C ASP A 46 -21.79 -17.28 -22.35
N THR A 47 -20.48 -17.46 -22.58
CA THR A 47 -19.96 -17.34 -23.97
C THR A 47 -19.62 -18.65 -24.70
N SER A 48 -19.75 -19.82 -24.06
CA SER A 48 -19.48 -21.10 -24.74
C SER A 48 -20.40 -22.28 -24.40
N LEU A 49 -21.25 -22.16 -23.37
CA LEU A 49 -22.31 -23.13 -23.10
C LEU A 49 -23.52 -22.72 -23.96
N SER A 50 -23.91 -23.57 -24.91
CA SER A 50 -24.92 -23.31 -25.94
C SER A 50 -26.29 -22.88 -25.35
N ALA A 51 -27.21 -22.48 -26.24
CA ALA A 51 -28.52 -21.83 -26.03
C ALA A 51 -29.44 -22.23 -24.84
N TRP A 52 -29.10 -23.23 -24.03
CA TRP A 52 -29.73 -23.62 -22.75
C TRP A 52 -29.11 -22.91 -21.53
N ALA A 53 -27.95 -22.25 -21.65
CA ALA A 53 -27.30 -21.53 -20.54
C ALA A 53 -28.11 -20.34 -19.98
N LEU A 54 -29.06 -19.80 -20.76
CA LEU A 54 -29.95 -18.71 -20.38
C LEU A 54 -30.93 -19.06 -19.24
N GLU A 55 -31.09 -20.35 -18.90
CA GLU A 55 -31.99 -20.83 -17.85
C GLU A 55 -31.28 -21.26 -16.56
N LEU A 56 -29.95 -21.23 -16.50
CA LEU A 56 -29.17 -21.76 -15.37
C LEU A 56 -28.71 -20.67 -14.40
N SER A 57 -28.77 -20.99 -13.11
CA SER A 57 -28.14 -20.16 -12.08
C SER A 57 -26.61 -20.15 -12.19
N PRO A 58 -25.91 -19.12 -11.68
CA PRO A 58 -24.44 -19.07 -11.67
C PRO A 58 -23.77 -20.30 -11.05
N ALA A 59 -24.39 -20.90 -10.02
CA ALA A 59 -23.90 -22.12 -9.38
C ALA A 59 -23.99 -23.34 -10.32
N GLN A 60 -25.09 -23.48 -11.08
CA GLN A 60 -25.26 -24.56 -12.05
C GLN A 60 -24.32 -24.39 -13.25
N LEU A 61 -24.08 -23.16 -13.69
CA LEU A 61 -23.11 -22.85 -14.74
C LEU A 61 -21.67 -23.18 -14.31
N ALA A 62 -21.29 -22.82 -13.09
CA ALA A 62 -20.00 -23.19 -12.52
C ALA A 62 -19.84 -24.71 -12.40
N GLU A 63 -20.89 -25.42 -11.99
CA GLU A 63 -20.90 -26.88 -11.93
C GLU A 63 -20.73 -27.51 -13.34
N ALA A 64 -21.44 -27.00 -14.35
CA ALA A 64 -21.33 -27.46 -15.73
C ALA A 64 -19.93 -27.21 -16.30
N ALA A 65 -19.39 -26.00 -16.15
CA ALA A 65 -18.05 -25.64 -16.59
C ALA A 65 -16.98 -26.52 -15.93
N ARG A 66 -17.12 -26.81 -14.63
CA ARG A 66 -16.22 -27.70 -13.90
C ARG A 66 -16.27 -29.15 -14.41
N LYS A 67 -17.45 -29.67 -14.76
CA LYS A 67 -17.60 -31.03 -15.31
C LYS A 67 -16.92 -31.18 -16.67
N GLU A 68 -16.91 -30.12 -17.47
CA GLU A 68 -16.26 -30.06 -18.77
C GLU A 68 -14.75 -29.76 -18.71
N ALA A 69 -14.26 -29.18 -17.61
CA ALA A 69 -12.86 -28.81 -17.47
C ALA A 69 -11.93 -30.03 -17.44
N SER A 70 -10.81 -29.91 -18.15
CA SER A 70 -9.70 -30.87 -18.12
C SER A 70 -8.73 -30.59 -16.96
N VAL A 71 -8.70 -29.35 -16.48
CA VAL A 71 -7.88 -28.91 -15.35
C VAL A 71 -8.78 -28.21 -14.34
N VAL A 72 -8.64 -28.57 -13.06
CA VAL A 72 -9.44 -28.02 -11.97
C VAL A 72 -8.50 -27.56 -10.87
N VAL A 73 -8.56 -26.28 -10.50
CA VAL A 73 -7.66 -25.66 -9.52
C VAL A 73 -8.45 -25.13 -8.32
N TYR A 74 -7.97 -25.49 -7.13
CA TYR A 74 -8.46 -25.00 -5.84
C TYR A 74 -7.29 -24.51 -5.00
N ALA A 75 -7.39 -23.32 -4.42
CA ALA A 75 -6.48 -22.88 -3.35
C ALA A 75 -7.24 -22.84 -2.03
N VAL A 76 -6.64 -23.41 -0.98
CA VAL A 76 -7.24 -23.47 0.36
C VAL A 76 -6.35 -22.70 1.33
N HIS A 77 -6.94 -21.72 2.01
CA HIS A 77 -6.24 -20.85 2.95
C HIS A 77 -6.74 -21.11 4.37
N GLY A 78 -6.12 -22.07 5.04
CA GLY A 78 -6.29 -22.34 6.49
C GLY A 78 -7.66 -22.83 6.96
N GLN A 79 -8.74 -22.69 6.18
CA GLN A 79 -10.09 -23.10 6.56
C GLN A 79 -10.38 -24.54 6.15
N GLU A 80 -10.66 -25.38 7.13
CA GLU A 80 -10.99 -26.79 6.91
C GLU A 80 -12.21 -27.00 6.00
N GLN A 81 -13.20 -26.10 6.10
CA GLN A 81 -14.41 -26.15 5.27
C GLN A 81 -14.10 -26.04 3.77
N GLN A 82 -13.17 -25.18 3.37
CA GLN A 82 -12.74 -25.03 1.96
C GLN A 82 -12.10 -26.32 1.43
N CYS A 83 -11.35 -27.03 2.28
CA CYS A 83 -10.79 -28.33 1.96
C CYS A 83 -11.87 -29.40 1.77
N GLN A 84 -12.80 -29.49 2.71
CA GLN A 84 -13.92 -30.44 2.63
C GLN A 84 -14.76 -30.17 1.37
N GLU A 85 -15.04 -28.91 1.07
CA GLU A 85 -15.71 -28.52 -0.16
C GLU A 85 -14.90 -28.96 -1.39
N ALA A 86 -13.62 -28.61 -1.49
CA ALA A 86 -12.78 -28.98 -2.63
C ALA A 86 -12.78 -30.51 -2.89
N VAL A 87 -12.77 -31.33 -1.84
CA VAL A 87 -12.85 -32.79 -1.93
C VAL A 87 -14.22 -33.27 -2.39
N LEU A 88 -15.31 -32.69 -1.88
CA LEU A 88 -16.66 -32.98 -2.35
C LEU A 88 -16.82 -32.62 -3.83
N GLN A 89 -16.31 -31.46 -4.24
CA GLN A 89 -16.37 -31.02 -5.63
C GLN A 89 -15.51 -31.92 -6.54
N LEU A 90 -14.34 -32.37 -6.07
CA LEU A 90 -13.52 -33.39 -6.75
C LEU A 90 -14.29 -34.70 -6.90
N ALA A 91 -14.99 -35.15 -5.84
CA ALA A 91 -15.83 -36.35 -5.85
C ALA A 91 -17.11 -36.22 -6.70
N ALA A 92 -17.48 -35.00 -7.11
CA ALA A 92 -18.60 -34.73 -8.02
C ALA A 92 -18.20 -34.69 -9.50
N LEU A 93 -16.90 -34.74 -9.85
CA LEU A 93 -16.46 -34.75 -11.26
C LEU A 93 -16.95 -36.00 -12.01
N PRO A 94 -17.27 -35.94 -13.32
CA PRO A 94 -17.80 -37.08 -14.06
C PRO A 94 -16.77 -38.22 -14.16
N ALA A 95 -17.20 -39.48 -14.05
CA ALA A 95 -16.37 -40.65 -14.34
C ALA A 95 -16.51 -41.09 -15.82
N ASP A 96 -16.33 -40.14 -16.74
CA ASP A 96 -16.53 -40.31 -18.19
C ASP A 96 -15.30 -40.86 -18.94
N GLY A 97 -14.28 -41.34 -18.22
CA GLY A 97 -13.05 -41.90 -18.80
C GLY A 97 -12.04 -40.88 -19.34
N LYS A 98 -12.37 -39.57 -19.34
CA LYS A 98 -11.43 -38.52 -19.75
C LYS A 98 -10.34 -38.33 -18.71
N GLU A 99 -9.15 -37.96 -19.18
CA GLU A 99 -8.06 -37.55 -18.30
C GLU A 99 -8.34 -36.17 -17.73
N ARG A 100 -8.25 -36.04 -16.40
CA ARG A 100 -8.44 -34.78 -15.69
C ARG A 100 -7.27 -34.53 -14.74
N VAL A 101 -6.90 -33.27 -14.59
CA VAL A 101 -5.90 -32.82 -13.62
C VAL A 101 -6.61 -32.01 -12.54
N PHE A 102 -6.39 -32.39 -11.29
CA PHE A 102 -6.79 -31.62 -10.13
C PHE A 102 -5.54 -31.06 -9.46
N ILE A 103 -5.54 -29.76 -9.21
CA ILE A 103 -4.43 -29.03 -8.57
C ILE A 103 -4.97 -28.38 -7.30
N GLY A 104 -4.48 -28.84 -6.15
CA GLY A 104 -4.76 -28.24 -4.86
C GLY A 104 -3.57 -27.39 -4.41
N ILE A 105 -3.80 -26.14 -4.02
CA ILE A 105 -2.77 -25.24 -3.50
C ILE A 105 -3.04 -25.02 -2.01
N SER A 106 -2.21 -25.61 -1.15
CA SER A 106 -2.23 -25.38 0.31
C SER A 106 -1.07 -26.11 0.98
N THR A 107 -1.03 -26.14 2.31
CA THR A 107 -0.02 -26.90 3.06
C THR A 107 -0.30 -28.41 3.03
N PRO A 108 0.72 -29.28 3.18
CA PRO A 108 0.50 -30.72 3.30
C PRO A 108 -0.44 -31.09 4.45
N LEU A 109 -0.35 -30.37 5.58
CA LEU A 109 -1.19 -30.60 6.76
C LEU A 109 -2.66 -30.29 6.50
N THR A 110 -2.94 -29.24 5.73
CA THR A 110 -4.29 -28.86 5.32
C THR A 110 -4.95 -29.99 4.52
N TRP A 111 -4.20 -30.62 3.61
CA TRP A 111 -4.68 -31.74 2.81
C TRP A 111 -4.67 -33.08 3.55
N ALA A 112 -3.76 -33.31 4.49
CA ALA A 112 -3.69 -34.55 5.28
C ALA A 112 -4.95 -34.78 6.14
N LYS A 113 -5.62 -33.71 6.54
CA LYS A 113 -6.90 -33.76 7.28
C LYS A 113 -8.09 -34.19 6.42
N THR A 114 -7.92 -34.25 5.10
CA THR A 114 -9.02 -34.60 4.20
C THR A 114 -9.20 -36.12 4.07
N PRO A 115 -10.45 -36.61 4.03
CA PRO A 115 -10.71 -38.03 3.82
C PRO A 115 -10.15 -38.46 2.45
N LYS A 116 -9.45 -39.60 2.42
CA LYS A 116 -8.92 -40.15 1.17
C LYS A 116 -10.07 -40.33 0.18
N PRO A 117 -10.01 -39.70 -1.02
CA PRO A 117 -11.05 -39.88 -2.01
C PRO A 117 -11.13 -41.36 -2.43
N ALA A 118 -12.36 -41.88 -2.57
CA ALA A 118 -12.58 -43.26 -2.99
C ALA A 118 -11.90 -43.55 -4.34
N ALA A 119 -11.33 -44.76 -4.48
CA ALA A 119 -10.67 -45.20 -5.72
C ALA A 119 -11.65 -45.09 -6.91
N ARG A 120 -11.33 -44.25 -7.89
CA ARG A 120 -12.20 -43.96 -9.04
C ARG A 120 -11.79 -44.74 -10.28
N LYS A 121 -12.78 -45.17 -11.05
CA LYS A 121 -12.63 -45.67 -12.42
C LYS A 121 -12.45 -44.46 -13.37
N GLY A 122 -11.21 -44.07 -13.63
CA GLY A 122 -10.83 -42.95 -14.52
C GLY A 122 -9.38 -42.50 -14.29
N ARG A 123 -8.78 -41.80 -15.25
CA ARG A 123 -7.42 -41.23 -15.13
C ARG A 123 -7.47 -39.82 -14.52
N LEU A 124 -7.74 -39.75 -13.22
CA LEU A 124 -7.59 -38.50 -12.44
C LEU A 124 -6.14 -38.38 -11.96
N ARG A 125 -5.50 -37.26 -12.31
CA ARG A 125 -4.18 -36.87 -11.80
C ARG A 125 -4.37 -35.78 -10.76
N THR A 126 -3.85 -36.00 -9.56
CA THR A 126 -3.99 -35.07 -8.43
C THR A 126 -2.61 -34.54 -8.09
N HIS A 127 -2.45 -33.23 -8.03
CA HIS A 127 -1.20 -32.55 -7.68
C HIS A 127 -1.51 -31.62 -6.52
N ILE A 128 -0.75 -31.72 -5.43
CA ILE A 128 -0.88 -30.82 -4.29
C ILE A 128 0.37 -29.94 -4.26
N ILE A 129 0.20 -28.66 -4.58
CA ILE A 129 1.27 -27.68 -4.55
C ILE A 129 1.27 -27.03 -3.16
N CYS A 130 2.42 -27.08 -2.52
CA CYS A 130 2.71 -26.53 -1.21
C CYS A 130 3.65 -25.35 -1.37
N PRO A 131 3.11 -24.13 -1.49
CA PRO A 131 3.94 -22.95 -1.64
C PRO A 131 4.67 -22.59 -0.34
N GLY A 132 5.83 -21.96 -0.48
CA GLY A 132 6.41 -21.14 0.58
C GLY A 132 5.51 -19.94 0.92
N LEU A 133 5.98 -19.12 1.85
CA LEU A 133 5.32 -17.86 2.19
C LEU A 133 5.28 -16.94 0.97
N LEU A 134 4.09 -16.50 0.61
CA LEU A 134 3.85 -15.80 -0.65
C LEU A 134 4.34 -14.37 -0.59
N TYR A 135 4.91 -13.91 -1.71
CA TYR A 135 5.19 -12.51 -1.96
C TYR A 135 4.90 -12.10 -3.42
N GLY A 136 4.95 -10.80 -3.68
CA GLY A 136 4.67 -10.20 -4.98
C GLY A 136 3.26 -9.62 -5.11
N LEU A 137 3.07 -8.76 -6.10
CA LEU A 137 1.76 -8.23 -6.53
C LEU A 137 0.87 -7.63 -5.42
N GLY A 138 1.44 -7.10 -4.33
CA GLY A 138 0.67 -6.34 -3.32
C GLY A 138 0.65 -6.89 -1.91
N GLU A 139 1.26 -8.04 -1.64
CA GLU A 139 1.32 -8.77 -0.36
C GLU A 139 -0.03 -8.92 0.37
N THR A 140 -0.39 -10.15 0.72
CA THR A 140 -1.57 -10.42 1.55
C THR A 140 -1.23 -10.48 3.03
N ALA A 141 -2.26 -10.41 3.88
CA ALA A 141 -2.10 -10.60 5.32
C ALA A 141 -1.48 -11.96 5.68
N GLU A 142 -1.61 -12.94 4.79
CA GLU A 142 -1.02 -14.28 4.95
C GLU A 142 0.42 -14.37 4.47
N GLY A 143 0.86 -13.42 3.63
CA GLY A 143 2.24 -13.19 3.22
C GLY A 143 2.89 -12.10 4.06
N TRP A 144 3.60 -11.16 3.43
CA TRP A 144 4.44 -10.16 4.12
C TRP A 144 3.76 -8.80 4.35
N HIS A 145 2.43 -8.71 4.26
CA HIS A 145 1.74 -7.42 4.26
C HIS A 145 2.02 -6.57 5.50
N GLU A 146 2.01 -7.18 6.69
CA GLU A 146 2.20 -6.48 7.97
C GLU A 146 3.59 -5.83 8.05
N GLN A 147 4.63 -6.55 7.60
CA GLN A 147 6.01 -6.06 7.60
C GLN A 147 6.19 -4.92 6.59
N PHE A 148 5.65 -5.07 5.38
CA PHE A 148 5.71 -4.00 4.37
C PHE A 148 4.92 -2.75 4.82
N GLN A 149 3.75 -2.95 5.45
CA GLN A 149 2.93 -1.86 5.96
C GLN A 149 3.64 -1.12 7.09
N ALA A 150 4.18 -1.86 8.06
CA ALA A 150 4.94 -1.28 9.18
C ALA A 150 6.18 -0.54 8.70
N ALA A 151 6.91 -1.08 7.72
CA ALA A 151 8.07 -0.42 7.11
C ALA A 151 7.67 0.87 6.40
N TRP A 152 6.58 0.87 5.62
CA TRP A 152 6.12 2.05 4.91
C TRP A 152 5.70 3.19 5.86
N GLN A 153 5.05 2.84 6.97
CA GLN A 153 4.57 3.79 7.99
C GLN A 153 5.64 4.16 9.03
N ALA A 154 6.84 3.58 8.94
CA ALA A 154 7.90 3.75 9.93
C ALA A 154 8.36 5.20 10.04
N SER A 155 8.61 5.62 11.28
CA SER A 155 9.42 6.80 11.57
C SER A 155 10.91 6.43 11.63
N PRO A 156 11.84 7.40 11.60
CA PRO A 156 13.29 7.11 11.62
C PRO A 156 13.76 6.27 12.82
N SER A 157 13.07 6.32 13.95
CA SER A 157 13.37 5.53 15.15
C SER A 157 12.54 4.25 15.27
N THR A 158 11.59 4.00 14.37
CA THR A 158 10.74 2.79 14.40
C THR A 158 11.57 1.60 13.98
N SER A 159 11.61 0.53 14.77
CA SER A 159 12.23 -0.74 14.40
C SER A 159 11.15 -1.78 14.09
N LEU A 160 11.38 -2.61 13.09
CA LEU A 160 10.46 -3.69 12.72
C LEU A 160 10.63 -4.92 13.64
N PRO A 161 9.54 -5.61 14.01
CA PRO A 161 9.61 -6.80 14.84
C PRO A 161 10.16 -7.99 14.05
N VAL A 162 11.19 -8.62 14.59
CA VAL A 162 11.68 -9.95 14.19
C VAL A 162 11.21 -10.92 15.26
N TYR A 163 10.41 -11.90 14.86
CA TYR A 163 9.82 -12.82 15.82
C TYR A 163 10.86 -13.82 16.35
N GLY A 164 11.17 -13.75 17.64
CA GLY A 164 12.25 -14.52 18.26
C GLY A 164 13.63 -14.07 17.77
N SER A 165 14.58 -14.99 17.66
CA SER A 165 15.92 -14.67 17.13
C SER A 165 15.89 -14.35 15.63
N GLY A 166 14.86 -14.82 14.92
CA GLY A 166 14.74 -14.74 13.46
C GLY A 166 15.81 -15.50 12.68
N ALA A 167 16.52 -16.43 13.32
CA ALA A 167 17.54 -17.26 12.69
C ALA A 167 16.94 -18.38 11.82
N ASN A 168 15.65 -18.67 11.99
CA ASN A 168 14.95 -19.70 11.24
C ASN A 168 14.85 -19.33 9.76
N ILE A 169 14.96 -20.36 8.92
CA ILE A 169 14.84 -20.23 7.47
C ILE A 169 13.36 -20.19 7.09
N VAL A 170 12.95 -19.13 6.39
CA VAL A 170 11.58 -18.94 5.91
C VAL A 170 11.54 -19.20 4.40
N PRO A 171 10.93 -20.31 3.95
CA PRO A 171 10.75 -20.57 2.53
C PRO A 171 9.74 -19.59 1.96
N THR A 172 10.06 -18.98 0.83
CA THR A 172 9.23 -17.98 0.16
C THR A 172 9.01 -18.36 -1.30
N ILE A 173 7.96 -17.82 -1.93
CA ILE A 173 7.78 -17.91 -3.38
C ILE A 173 6.98 -16.72 -3.91
N HIS A 174 7.40 -16.18 -5.05
CA HIS A 174 6.62 -15.15 -5.73
C HIS A 174 5.32 -15.74 -6.32
N VAL A 175 4.20 -15.02 -6.20
CA VAL A 175 2.88 -15.51 -6.64
C VAL A 175 2.81 -15.85 -8.14
N THR A 176 3.58 -15.16 -8.99
CA THR A 176 3.66 -15.49 -10.43
C THR A 176 4.41 -16.80 -10.69
N ASP A 177 5.43 -17.07 -9.91
CA ASP A 177 6.23 -18.30 -10.03
C ASP A 177 5.42 -19.49 -9.51
N LEU A 178 4.63 -19.31 -8.45
CA LEU A 178 3.60 -20.27 -8.05
C LEU A 178 2.60 -20.56 -9.18
N ALA A 179 2.14 -19.53 -9.89
CA ALA A 179 1.24 -19.72 -11.03
C ALA A 179 1.92 -20.49 -12.18
N ALA A 180 3.22 -20.28 -12.42
CA ALA A 180 3.99 -21.06 -13.38
C ALA A 180 4.08 -22.55 -12.98
N TYR A 181 4.23 -22.87 -11.68
CA TYR A 181 4.14 -24.25 -11.19
C TYR A 181 2.76 -24.87 -11.48
N VAL A 182 1.66 -24.12 -11.35
CA VAL A 182 0.31 -24.60 -11.67
C VAL A 182 0.18 -24.92 -13.16
N VAL A 183 0.67 -24.05 -14.03
CA VAL A 183 0.67 -24.31 -15.49
C VAL A 183 1.51 -25.53 -15.83
N ALA A 184 2.72 -25.64 -15.28
CA ALA A 184 3.56 -26.82 -15.48
C ALA A 184 2.87 -28.10 -15.01
N CYS A 185 2.16 -28.07 -13.87
CA CYS A 185 1.36 -29.18 -13.36
C CYS A 185 0.16 -29.54 -14.26
N ALA A 186 -0.45 -28.55 -14.89
CA ALA A 186 -1.57 -28.76 -15.82
C ALA A 186 -1.13 -29.49 -17.10
N GLU A 187 0.12 -29.29 -17.50
CA GLU A 187 0.71 -29.82 -18.74
C GLU A 187 1.57 -31.07 -18.52
N CYS A 188 2.17 -31.24 -17.33
CA CYS A 188 3.11 -32.33 -17.07
C CYS A 188 2.41 -33.69 -16.93
N GLY A 189 3.20 -34.77 -17.07
CA GLY A 189 2.81 -36.15 -16.72
C GLY A 189 2.54 -36.33 -15.21
N ARG A 190 2.28 -37.56 -14.77
CA ARG A 190 2.08 -37.84 -13.33
C ARG A 190 3.43 -37.71 -12.60
N PRO A 191 3.61 -36.76 -11.66
CA PRO A 191 4.86 -36.67 -10.89
C PRO A 191 5.01 -37.89 -9.97
N ASP A 192 6.26 -38.22 -9.61
CA ASP A 192 6.58 -39.34 -8.74
C ASP A 192 6.03 -39.16 -7.32
N THR A 193 5.82 -37.91 -6.90
CA THR A 193 5.21 -37.55 -5.62
C THR A 193 3.94 -36.71 -5.81
N PRO A 194 2.89 -36.95 -5.01
CA PRO A 194 1.64 -36.19 -5.11
C PRO A 194 1.75 -34.79 -4.50
N TYR A 195 2.72 -34.55 -3.63
CA TYR A 195 3.01 -33.25 -3.01
C TYR A 195 4.22 -32.63 -3.69
N LEU A 196 4.09 -31.35 -4.04
CA LEU A 196 5.06 -30.55 -4.78
C LEU A 196 5.37 -29.31 -3.96
N LEU A 197 6.62 -29.14 -3.54
CA LEU A 197 7.08 -27.95 -2.85
C LEU A 197 7.42 -26.87 -3.89
N ALA A 198 6.75 -25.72 -3.79
CA ALA A 198 6.99 -24.56 -4.65
C ALA A 198 7.62 -23.44 -3.81
N VAL A 199 8.95 -23.34 -3.88
CA VAL A 199 9.76 -22.37 -3.11
C VAL A 199 10.86 -21.80 -3.99
N ASP A 200 11.37 -20.62 -3.62
CA ASP A 200 12.53 -20.01 -4.25
C ASP A 200 13.79 -20.86 -4.04
N GLN A 201 14.77 -20.74 -4.95
CA GLN A 201 16.01 -21.49 -4.84
C GLN A 201 16.90 -20.96 -3.70
N LYS A 202 16.85 -19.64 -3.48
CA LYS A 202 17.62 -18.97 -2.44
C LYS A 202 16.75 -18.75 -1.21
N LEU A 203 17.09 -19.45 -0.13
CA LEU A 203 16.41 -19.35 1.14
C LEU A 203 17.09 -18.30 2.03
N HIS A 204 16.29 -17.60 2.83
CA HIS A 204 16.74 -16.53 3.72
C HIS A 204 16.19 -16.73 5.13
N SER A 205 16.91 -16.20 6.11
CA SER A 205 16.40 -16.18 7.49
C SER A 205 15.30 -15.13 7.66
N LEU A 206 14.39 -15.32 8.62
CA LEU A 206 13.36 -14.32 8.94
C LEU A 206 13.98 -12.95 9.20
N ARG A 207 15.09 -12.90 9.94
CA ARG A 207 15.82 -11.66 10.24
C ARG A 207 16.31 -10.97 8.98
N GLU A 208 16.94 -11.71 8.06
CA GLU A 208 17.44 -11.14 6.80
C GLU A 208 16.30 -10.51 6.00
N ILE A 209 15.15 -11.19 5.92
CA ILE A 209 13.99 -10.71 5.19
C ILE A 209 13.44 -9.42 5.81
N VAL A 210 13.17 -9.44 7.13
CA VAL A 210 12.61 -8.28 7.83
C VAL A 210 13.57 -7.10 7.83
N ALA A 211 14.88 -7.33 7.98
CA ALA A 211 15.89 -6.28 7.90
C ALA A 211 15.97 -5.66 6.51
N ALA A 212 15.89 -6.47 5.45
CA ALA A 212 15.88 -5.97 4.08
C ALA A 212 14.62 -5.14 3.77
N ILE A 213 13.44 -5.61 4.19
CA ILE A 213 12.17 -4.86 4.06
C ILE A 213 12.26 -3.53 4.84
N SER A 214 12.75 -3.58 6.09
CA SER A 214 12.97 -2.40 6.91
C SER A 214 13.94 -1.43 6.25
N GLY A 215 15.05 -1.89 5.66
CA GLY A 215 16.01 -1.03 4.98
C GLY A 215 15.46 -0.42 3.70
N LYS A 216 14.63 -1.17 2.96
CA LYS A 216 14.08 -0.72 1.68
C LYS A 216 12.98 0.33 1.86
N LEU A 217 12.01 0.05 2.72
CA LEU A 217 10.82 0.90 2.89
C LEU A 217 10.84 1.73 4.16
N GLY A 218 11.47 1.25 5.24
CA GLY A 218 11.46 1.88 6.56
C GLY A 218 12.83 2.41 6.98
N SER A 219 13.16 2.22 8.26
CA SER A 219 14.34 2.79 8.92
C SER A 219 15.61 1.95 8.80
N GLY A 220 15.49 0.69 8.35
CA GLY A 220 16.56 -0.31 8.45
C GLY A 220 16.74 -0.89 9.85
N LEU A 221 16.02 -0.39 10.86
CA LEU A 221 16.10 -0.90 12.22
C LEU A 221 15.17 -2.10 12.39
N VAL A 222 15.63 -3.07 13.16
CA VAL A 222 14.87 -4.27 13.55
C VAL A 222 15.11 -4.55 15.03
N HIS A 223 14.13 -5.16 15.70
CA HIS A 223 14.26 -5.62 17.07
C HIS A 223 13.73 -7.05 17.22
N GLU A 224 14.32 -7.82 18.12
CA GLU A 224 13.83 -9.15 18.46
C GLU A 224 12.62 -9.01 19.38
N VAL A 225 11.54 -9.72 19.05
CA VAL A 225 10.39 -9.87 19.92
C VAL A 225 10.66 -11.07 20.84
N PRO A 226 10.68 -10.86 22.18
CA PRO A 226 10.90 -11.91 23.16
C PRO A 226 9.88 -13.05 23.04
N GLN A 227 10.30 -14.27 23.39
CA GLN A 227 9.50 -15.48 23.17
C GLN A 227 8.17 -15.49 23.95
N ASP A 228 8.14 -14.84 25.11
CA ASP A 228 6.95 -14.63 25.95
C ASP A 228 5.91 -13.72 25.26
N GLU A 229 6.35 -12.71 24.51
CA GLU A 229 5.44 -11.83 23.76
C GLU A 229 4.85 -12.52 22.52
N LEU A 230 5.65 -13.35 21.84
CA LEU A 230 5.22 -14.10 20.64
C LEU A 230 3.99 -14.97 20.89
N PHE A 231 3.83 -15.49 22.10
CA PHE A 231 2.70 -16.35 22.47
C PHE A 231 1.36 -15.70 22.14
N VAL A 232 1.23 -14.42 22.48
CA VAL A 232 -0.04 -13.68 22.49
C VAL A 232 -0.39 -13.17 21.10
N MET A 233 0.60 -13.08 20.21
CA MET A 233 0.45 -12.62 18.85
C MET A 233 -0.21 -13.70 18.00
N LYS A 234 -1.32 -13.35 17.35
CA LYS A 234 -2.02 -14.24 16.42
C LYS A 234 -1.46 -14.10 15.02
N GLY A 235 -1.41 -15.20 14.26
CA GLY A 235 -1.04 -15.16 12.84
C GLY A 235 0.46 -15.11 12.58
N ILE A 236 1.30 -15.17 13.61
CA ILE A 236 2.76 -15.17 13.44
C ILE A 236 3.35 -16.57 13.28
N GLU A 237 2.55 -17.63 13.43
CA GLU A 237 3.00 -19.02 13.49
C GLU A 237 3.76 -19.44 12.22
N ARG A 238 3.33 -18.89 11.06
CA ARG A 238 3.97 -19.07 9.75
C ARG A 238 5.42 -18.56 9.68
N TYR A 239 5.79 -17.61 10.52
CA TYR A 239 7.15 -17.05 10.58
C TYR A 239 8.05 -17.81 11.55
N LEU A 240 7.51 -18.64 12.43
CA LEU A 240 8.26 -19.27 13.52
C LEU A 240 8.85 -20.64 13.16
N LEU A 241 8.34 -21.27 12.11
CA LEU A 241 8.76 -22.60 11.71
C LEU A 241 10.09 -22.52 10.95
N GLU A 242 11.00 -23.45 11.24
CA GLU A 242 12.21 -23.67 10.46
C GLU A 242 11.93 -24.71 9.38
N LEU A 243 11.81 -24.25 8.14
CA LEU A 243 11.38 -25.08 7.01
C LEU A 243 12.38 -24.93 5.85
N PRO A 244 13.57 -25.56 5.92
CA PRO A 244 14.54 -25.59 4.82
C PRO A 244 14.03 -26.50 3.69
N MET A 245 13.00 -26.04 3.00
CA MET A 245 12.35 -26.75 1.90
C MET A 245 13.17 -26.60 0.62
N SER A 246 13.30 -27.68 -0.14
CA SER A 246 13.86 -27.63 -1.49
C SER A 246 12.74 -27.70 -2.53
N PRO A 247 12.82 -26.93 -3.63
CA PRO A 247 11.80 -26.96 -4.66
C PRO A 247 11.71 -28.35 -5.29
N THR A 248 10.49 -28.81 -5.59
CA THR A 248 10.28 -30.10 -6.24
C THR A 248 10.52 -29.99 -7.74
N HIS A 249 11.42 -30.81 -8.27
CA HIS A 249 11.69 -30.86 -9.71
C HIS A 249 10.52 -31.50 -10.46
N LEU A 250 9.94 -30.75 -11.40
CA LEU A 250 8.90 -31.23 -12.29
C LEU A 250 9.49 -31.81 -13.58
N PRO A 251 8.86 -32.84 -14.18
CA PRO A 251 9.29 -33.38 -15.48
C PRO A 251 9.30 -32.32 -16.60
N LEU A 252 8.34 -31.40 -16.54
CA LEU A 252 8.31 -30.18 -17.34
C LEU A 252 8.59 -29.01 -16.39
N PRO A 253 9.80 -28.42 -16.41
CA PRO A 253 10.15 -27.35 -15.48
C PRO A 253 9.38 -26.06 -15.83
N PRO A 254 8.84 -25.34 -14.82
CA PRO A 254 8.21 -24.05 -15.04
C PRO A 254 9.24 -22.98 -15.44
N THR A 255 8.80 -21.98 -16.20
CA THR A 255 9.61 -20.78 -16.46
C THR A 255 9.42 -19.81 -15.31
N LEU A 256 10.43 -19.70 -14.45
CA LEU A 256 10.40 -18.90 -13.23
C LEU A 256 11.01 -17.52 -13.47
N HIS A 257 10.35 -16.46 -13.02
CA HIS A 257 10.82 -15.08 -13.17
C HIS A 257 11.57 -14.57 -11.93
N TYR A 258 11.27 -15.13 -10.76
CA TYR A 258 11.79 -14.69 -9.45
C TYR A 258 12.59 -15.79 -8.75
N HIS A 259 13.21 -16.71 -9.51
CA HIS A 259 13.93 -17.86 -8.94
C HIS A 259 15.08 -17.48 -7.99
N ASP A 260 15.66 -16.28 -8.14
CA ASP A 260 16.73 -15.72 -7.30
C ASP A 260 16.23 -15.25 -5.91
N GLY A 261 14.90 -15.21 -5.73
CA GLY A 261 14.22 -15.02 -4.46
C GLY A 261 13.80 -13.58 -4.15
N LEU A 262 13.09 -13.43 -3.02
CA LEU A 262 12.55 -12.17 -2.50
C LEU A 262 13.61 -11.06 -2.39
N LEU A 263 14.76 -11.36 -1.78
CA LEU A 263 15.78 -10.33 -1.53
C LEU A 263 16.47 -9.82 -2.79
N ALA A 264 16.69 -10.70 -3.77
CA ALA A 264 17.28 -10.31 -5.05
C ALA A 264 16.36 -9.37 -5.85
N ASN A 265 15.05 -9.49 -5.65
CA ASN A 265 14.02 -8.76 -6.39
C ASN A 265 13.28 -7.71 -5.55
N LEU A 266 13.81 -7.35 -4.38
CA LEU A 266 13.11 -6.54 -3.39
C LEU A 266 12.70 -5.15 -3.92
N ASP A 267 13.50 -4.56 -4.80
CA ASP A 267 13.20 -3.27 -5.43
C ASP A 267 11.90 -3.34 -6.26
N THR A 268 11.80 -4.35 -7.12
CA THR A 268 10.62 -4.61 -7.95
C THR A 268 9.41 -4.95 -7.09
N ILE A 269 9.60 -5.77 -6.05
CA ILE A 269 8.52 -6.21 -5.16
C ILE A 269 7.99 -5.03 -4.32
N ALA A 270 8.87 -4.15 -3.85
CA ALA A 270 8.47 -2.91 -3.19
C ALA A 270 7.64 -2.03 -4.14
N GLN A 271 8.05 -1.87 -5.39
CA GLN A 271 7.26 -1.12 -6.38
C GLN A 271 5.90 -1.76 -6.65
N GLN A 272 5.83 -3.09 -6.77
CA GLN A 272 4.57 -3.82 -6.90
C GLN A 272 3.66 -3.61 -5.70
N TYR A 273 4.21 -3.65 -4.48
CA TYR A 273 3.46 -3.39 -3.26
C TYR A 273 2.84 -2.00 -3.25
N LEU A 274 3.62 -0.98 -3.59
CA LEU A 274 3.15 0.41 -3.66
C LEU A 274 2.10 0.60 -4.75
N ALA A 275 2.33 0.04 -5.95
CA ALA A 275 1.40 0.15 -7.08
C ALA A 275 0.06 -0.55 -6.81
N ALA A 276 0.09 -1.79 -6.30
CA ALA A 276 -1.10 -2.58 -6.01
C ALA A 276 -2.00 -1.91 -4.95
N ARG A 277 -1.40 -1.16 -4.03
CA ARG A 277 -2.10 -0.45 -2.95
C ARG A 277 -2.28 1.04 -3.19
N GLN A 278 -1.89 1.53 -4.38
CA GLN A 278 -1.96 2.93 -4.78
C GLN A 278 -1.30 3.86 -3.76
N LEU A 279 -0.20 3.40 -3.17
CA LEU A 279 0.59 4.13 -2.20
C LEU A 279 1.55 5.06 -2.94
N ALA A 280 1.21 6.33 -2.99
CA ALA A 280 2.07 7.38 -3.49
C ALA A 280 2.25 8.47 -2.41
N PRO A 281 3.46 9.03 -2.25
CA PRO A 281 3.66 10.16 -1.37
C PRO A 281 2.82 11.36 -1.86
N MET A 282 2.11 12.03 -0.96
CA MET A 282 1.36 13.24 -1.27
C MET A 282 2.21 14.47 -0.93
N LYS A 283 2.77 15.13 -1.95
CA LYS A 283 3.67 16.27 -1.76
C LYS A 283 2.99 17.56 -2.19
N VAL A 284 2.74 18.45 -1.22
CA VAL A 284 1.97 19.67 -1.43
C VAL A 284 2.79 20.90 -1.08
N LEU A 285 2.72 21.94 -1.91
CA LEU A 285 3.24 23.28 -1.60
C LEU A 285 2.09 24.29 -1.55
N LEU A 286 2.02 25.07 -0.46
CA LEU A 286 1.08 26.18 -0.31
C LEU A 286 1.81 27.52 -0.46
N ALA A 287 1.48 28.26 -1.51
CA ALA A 287 2.05 29.56 -1.85
C ALA A 287 0.97 30.66 -1.83
N GLY A 288 1.41 31.93 -1.76
CA GLY A 288 0.51 33.09 -1.73
C GLY A 288 0.88 34.18 -0.71
N PRO A 289 0.17 35.32 -0.73
CA PRO A 289 0.49 36.50 0.08
C PRO A 289 0.27 36.25 1.59
N PRO A 290 0.87 37.07 2.46
CA PRO A 290 0.58 37.03 3.90
C PRO A 290 -0.93 37.16 4.15
N ALA A 291 -1.44 36.54 5.22
CA ALA A 291 -2.86 36.52 5.58
C ALA A 291 -3.84 35.81 4.62
N ALA A 292 -3.36 35.20 3.53
CA ALA A 292 -4.21 34.40 2.63
C ALA A 292 -4.82 33.14 3.27
N GLY A 293 -4.29 32.71 4.43
CA GLY A 293 -4.75 31.50 5.13
C GLY A 293 -3.96 30.23 4.79
N LYS A 294 -2.75 30.36 4.22
CA LYS A 294 -1.85 29.23 3.91
C LYS A 294 -1.69 28.27 5.09
N THR A 295 -1.26 28.79 6.24
CA THR A 295 -1.04 27.99 7.46
C THR A 295 -2.30 27.24 7.92
N TYR A 296 -3.48 27.86 7.81
CA TYR A 296 -4.75 27.20 8.15
C TYR A 296 -5.02 25.98 7.25
N TRP A 297 -4.84 26.13 5.93
CA TRP A 297 -4.99 25.03 4.99
C TRP A 297 -3.86 24.01 5.13
N ALA A 298 -2.64 24.45 5.45
CA ALA A 298 -1.49 23.59 5.70
C ALA A 298 -1.78 22.64 6.87
N ASP A 299 -2.31 23.19 7.98
CA ASP A 299 -2.69 22.43 9.16
C ASP A 299 -3.83 21.46 8.87
N LYS A 300 -4.84 21.91 8.11
CA LYS A 300 -5.98 21.06 7.76
C LYS A 300 -5.57 19.89 6.86
N LEU A 301 -4.73 20.13 5.85
CA LEU A 301 -4.19 19.09 4.97
C LEU A 301 -3.27 18.14 5.73
N ALA A 302 -2.39 18.67 6.58
CA ALA A 302 -1.50 17.88 7.41
C ALA A 302 -2.28 16.97 8.38
N ALA A 303 -3.36 17.47 8.99
CA ALA A 303 -4.20 16.68 9.89
C ALA A 303 -5.01 15.60 9.16
N GLU A 304 -5.68 15.97 8.06
CA GLU A 304 -6.57 15.06 7.32
C GLU A 304 -5.81 13.89 6.69
N TYR A 305 -4.68 14.19 6.04
CA TYR A 305 -3.85 13.18 5.36
C TYR A 305 -2.71 12.66 6.24
N GLN A 306 -2.64 13.10 7.51
CA GLN A 306 -1.59 12.75 8.47
C GLN A 306 -0.18 12.98 7.90
N LEU A 307 0.01 14.10 7.22
CA LEU A 307 1.29 14.52 6.62
C LEU A 307 2.04 15.45 7.58
N ARG A 308 3.37 15.53 7.44
CA ARG A 308 4.15 16.53 8.17
C ARG A 308 4.00 17.91 7.50
N ARG A 309 3.58 18.90 8.28
CA ARG A 309 3.70 20.32 7.90
C ARG A 309 5.14 20.77 8.11
N ILE A 310 5.77 21.26 7.04
CA ILE A 310 7.11 21.84 7.06
C ILE A 310 6.95 23.35 6.93
N ASP A 311 7.08 24.04 8.07
CA ASP A 311 7.12 25.50 8.16
C ASP A 311 8.52 25.97 8.56
N ALA A 312 8.71 27.30 8.64
CA ALA A 312 10.00 27.88 9.04
C ALA A 312 10.47 27.39 10.43
N ARG A 313 9.54 27.15 11.36
CA ARG A 313 9.87 26.68 12.71
C ARG A 313 10.36 25.23 12.68
N ALA A 314 9.68 24.35 11.96
CA ALA A 314 10.06 22.97 11.76
C ALA A 314 11.44 22.85 11.09
N MET A 315 11.73 23.71 10.10
CA MET A 315 13.07 23.81 9.51
C MET A 315 14.11 24.23 10.55
N LEU A 316 13.88 25.29 11.32
CA LEU A 316 14.85 25.72 12.33
C LEU A 316 15.11 24.66 13.42
N THR A 317 14.08 23.92 13.84
CA THR A 317 14.25 22.79 14.76
C THR A 317 15.06 21.66 14.13
N ALA A 318 14.84 21.38 12.85
CA ALA A 318 15.57 20.37 12.09
C ALA A 318 17.06 20.68 11.86
N ALA A 319 17.47 21.95 11.98
CA ALA A 319 18.87 22.36 11.82
C ALA A 319 19.81 21.68 12.82
N GLU A 320 19.30 21.31 14.00
CA GLU A 320 20.08 20.61 15.04
C GLU A 320 20.53 19.22 14.59
N GLU A 321 19.78 18.58 13.71
CA GLU A 321 20.04 17.23 13.21
C GLU A 321 21.18 17.19 12.18
N LEU A 322 21.48 18.32 11.53
CA LEU A 322 22.59 18.46 10.58
C LEU A 322 23.95 18.68 11.28
N GLY A 323 23.96 18.70 12.62
CA GLY A 323 25.16 18.75 13.44
C GLY A 323 25.41 20.11 14.10
N PRO A 324 26.25 20.14 15.14
CA PRO A 324 26.46 21.33 15.98
C PRO A 324 27.11 22.50 15.23
N ALA A 325 28.00 22.22 14.26
CA ALA A 325 28.66 23.24 13.46
C ALA A 325 27.66 24.00 12.56
N PHE A 326 26.77 23.26 11.89
CA PHE A 326 25.73 23.86 11.04
C PHE A 326 24.68 24.62 11.87
N LYS A 327 24.35 24.12 13.07
CA LYS A 327 23.50 24.85 14.03
C LYS A 327 24.10 26.23 14.39
N GLN A 328 25.41 26.30 14.65
CA GLN A 328 26.09 27.56 14.96
C GLN A 328 26.10 28.52 13.76
N GLU A 329 26.27 28.01 12.54
CA GLU A 329 26.17 28.77 11.30
C GLU A 329 24.79 29.43 11.18
N VAL A 330 23.71 28.65 11.28
CA VAL A 330 22.33 29.16 11.21
C VAL A 330 22.03 30.15 12.35
N GLN A 331 22.52 29.90 13.57
CA GLN A 331 22.35 30.83 14.70
C GLN A 331 23.08 32.17 14.49
N THR A 332 24.24 32.13 13.83
CA THR A 332 25.00 33.34 13.48
C THR A 332 24.26 34.16 12.42
N GLU A 333 23.69 33.51 11.41
CA GLU A 333 22.85 34.15 10.39
C GLU A 333 21.60 34.81 11.01
N LEU A 334 20.93 34.10 11.92
CA LEU A 334 19.76 34.61 12.64
C LEU A 334 20.09 35.79 13.57
N SER A 335 21.31 35.86 14.10
CA SER A 335 21.76 36.96 14.96
C SER A 335 22.25 38.18 14.18
N GLY A 336 22.35 38.08 12.84
CA GLY A 336 22.73 39.17 11.96
C GLY A 336 21.66 40.27 11.83
N LYS A 337 22.01 41.38 11.15
CA LYS A 337 21.14 42.56 10.96
C LYS A 337 19.77 42.27 10.31
N GLY A 338 19.61 41.12 9.66
CA GLY A 338 18.39 40.71 8.97
C GLY A 338 17.47 39.76 9.75
N GLY A 339 17.94 39.14 10.85
CA GLY A 339 17.12 38.21 11.65
C GLY A 339 16.61 36.98 10.88
N ARG A 340 17.31 36.55 9.82
CA ARG A 340 16.86 35.50 8.89
C ARG A 340 18.02 34.58 8.51
N ALA A 341 17.74 33.28 8.41
CA ALA A 341 18.68 32.32 7.84
C ALA A 341 18.86 32.56 6.33
N SER A 342 20.01 32.18 5.79
CA SER A 342 20.28 32.25 4.35
C SER A 342 19.46 31.22 3.58
N ASP A 343 19.15 31.52 2.32
CA ASP A 343 18.37 30.63 1.45
C ASP A 343 19.10 29.29 1.22
N ALA A 344 20.43 29.31 1.15
CA ALA A 344 21.25 28.09 1.05
C ALA A 344 21.14 27.22 2.31
N SER A 345 21.18 27.81 3.51
CA SER A 345 20.99 27.08 4.76
C SER A 345 19.58 26.50 4.87
N LEU A 346 18.55 27.28 4.52
CA LEU A 346 17.16 26.81 4.50
C LEU A 346 16.94 25.69 3.47
N ALA A 347 17.55 25.78 2.30
CA ALA A 347 17.47 24.74 1.27
C ALA A 347 18.11 23.43 1.74
N ARG A 348 19.29 23.49 2.36
CA ARG A 348 19.95 22.31 2.95
C ARG A 348 19.09 21.64 4.02
N ILE A 349 18.47 22.43 4.89
CA ILE A 349 17.57 21.90 5.93
C ILE A 349 16.31 21.29 5.32
N CYS A 350 15.71 21.98 4.35
CA CYS A 350 14.51 21.52 3.67
C CYS A 350 14.80 20.20 2.95
N GLN A 351 15.87 20.11 2.15
CA GLN A 351 16.30 18.86 1.52
C GLN A 351 16.50 17.72 2.51
N HIS A 352 17.12 18.00 3.67
CA HIS A 352 17.28 17.02 4.75
C HIS A 352 15.93 16.53 5.26
N LEU A 353 14.97 17.43 5.49
CA LEU A 353 13.61 17.09 5.92
C LEU A 353 12.85 16.26 4.88
N LEU A 354 12.89 16.67 3.60
CA LEU A 354 12.16 16.00 2.52
C LEU A 354 12.66 14.57 2.25
N ARG A 355 13.91 14.27 2.61
CA ARG A 355 14.51 12.92 2.47
C ARG A 355 14.26 11.99 3.64
N ARG A 356 13.68 12.47 4.75
CA ARG A 356 13.35 11.63 5.90
C ARG A 356 12.21 10.67 5.57
N LEU A 357 12.16 9.54 6.28
CA LEU A 357 11.23 8.44 5.96
C LEU A 357 9.74 8.82 5.91
N PRO A 358 9.17 9.56 6.88
CA PRO A 358 7.76 9.92 6.79
C PRO A 358 7.49 10.80 5.58
N GLU A 359 8.37 11.76 5.30
CA GLU A 359 8.23 12.72 4.20
C GLU A 359 8.50 12.09 2.83
N ARG A 360 9.44 11.14 2.76
CA ARG A 360 9.77 10.37 1.57
C ARG A 360 8.64 9.42 1.18
N ASN A 361 8.09 8.69 2.15
CA ASN A 361 7.10 7.66 1.90
C ASN A 361 5.67 8.25 1.82
N ARG A 362 5.27 9.05 2.80
CA ARG A 362 3.90 9.58 2.89
C ARG A 362 3.73 10.92 2.18
N GLY A 363 4.81 11.67 2.03
CA GLY A 363 4.79 13.03 1.52
C GLY A 363 4.76 14.09 2.63
N TYR A 364 4.53 15.33 2.24
CA TYR A 364 4.70 16.50 3.09
C TYR A 364 3.84 17.67 2.63
N VAL A 365 3.65 18.65 3.53
CA VAL A 365 3.02 19.94 3.19
C VAL A 365 4.01 21.06 3.49
N LEU A 366 4.49 21.75 2.46
CA LEU A 366 5.34 22.94 2.59
C LEU A 366 4.46 24.18 2.81
N ASP A 367 4.64 24.88 3.94
CA ASP A 367 3.92 26.10 4.28
C ASP A 367 4.74 27.36 3.92
N GLY A 368 4.46 27.93 2.74
CA GLY A 368 4.90 29.28 2.38
C GLY A 368 6.40 29.47 2.11
N TRP A 369 7.15 28.38 1.94
CA TRP A 369 8.52 28.37 1.44
C TRP A 369 8.78 27.06 0.66
N PRO A 370 9.48 27.07 -0.49
CA PRO A 370 10.12 28.21 -1.17
C PRO A 370 9.12 29.23 -1.71
N ARG A 371 9.58 30.48 -1.89
CA ARG A 371 8.75 31.59 -2.38
C ARG A 371 9.08 32.02 -3.80
N THR A 372 10.33 31.89 -4.21
CA THR A 372 10.79 32.27 -5.56
C THR A 372 11.27 31.04 -6.33
N ALA A 373 11.34 31.17 -7.66
CA ALA A 373 11.91 30.13 -8.51
C ALA A 373 13.37 29.79 -8.11
N GLU A 374 14.19 30.79 -7.78
CA GLU A 374 15.57 30.59 -7.34
C GLU A 374 15.66 29.76 -6.05
N GLN A 375 14.78 30.02 -5.09
CA GLN A 375 14.69 29.22 -3.86
C GLN A 375 14.24 27.79 -4.15
N ALA A 376 13.26 27.63 -5.04
CA ALA A 376 12.80 26.31 -5.45
C ALA A 376 13.90 25.52 -6.17
N GLU A 377 14.68 26.17 -7.04
CA GLU A 377 15.84 25.55 -7.69
C GLU A 377 16.90 25.12 -6.66
N GLU A 378 17.16 25.92 -5.64
CA GLU A 378 18.11 25.60 -4.57
C GLU A 378 17.67 24.38 -3.75
N VAL A 379 16.36 24.22 -3.49
CA VAL A 379 15.80 23.08 -2.73
C VAL A 379 15.70 21.83 -3.57
N PHE A 380 15.11 21.94 -4.76
CA PHE A 380 14.68 20.80 -5.55
C PHE A 380 15.72 20.37 -6.59
N SER A 381 16.88 21.02 -6.67
CA SER A 381 17.95 20.63 -7.58
C SER A 381 19.21 20.18 -6.84
N MET A 382 20.09 19.45 -7.54
CA MET A 382 21.44 19.14 -7.07
C MET A 382 22.47 19.57 -8.11
N ASP A 383 23.66 19.95 -7.65
CA ASP A 383 24.78 20.23 -8.55
C ASP A 383 25.26 18.91 -9.18
N VAL A 384 25.35 18.88 -10.51
CA VAL A 384 25.81 17.73 -11.29
C VAL A 384 27.05 18.16 -12.08
N PRO A 385 28.13 17.36 -12.09
CA PRO A 385 29.29 17.69 -12.91
C PRO A 385 28.91 17.74 -14.39
N TYR A 386 29.60 18.60 -15.13
CA TYR A 386 29.50 18.64 -16.59
C TYR A 386 30.14 17.39 -17.19
N THR A 387 29.56 16.90 -18.28
CA THR A 387 30.20 15.88 -19.11
C THR A 387 31.37 16.48 -19.90
N GLU A 388 32.33 15.66 -20.34
CA GLU A 388 33.47 16.13 -21.14
C GLU A 388 33.02 16.83 -22.43
N GLU A 389 31.93 16.35 -23.05
CA GLU A 389 31.38 16.92 -24.27
C GLU A 389 30.78 18.31 -24.04
N GLU A 390 30.01 18.48 -22.96
CA GLU A 390 29.44 19.77 -22.57
C GLU A 390 30.54 20.78 -22.18
N LEU A 391 31.61 20.32 -21.52
CA LEU A 391 32.75 21.19 -21.18
C LEU A 391 33.45 21.71 -22.44
N ARG A 392 33.72 20.82 -23.42
CA ARG A 392 34.33 21.19 -24.71
C ARG A 392 33.44 22.15 -25.49
N ALA A 393 32.12 21.95 -25.45
CA ALA A 393 31.16 22.85 -26.07
C ALA A 393 31.21 24.25 -25.44
N TRP A 394 31.19 24.35 -24.11
CA TRP A 394 31.29 25.62 -23.39
C TRP A 394 32.62 26.35 -23.66
N GLU A 395 33.74 25.63 -23.67
CA GLU A 395 35.05 26.19 -24.01
C GLU A 395 35.09 26.73 -25.44
N SER A 396 34.50 25.99 -26.39
CA SER A 396 34.41 26.42 -27.80
C SER A 396 33.54 27.66 -27.97
N GLU A 397 32.44 27.77 -27.23
CA GLU A 397 31.54 28.92 -27.25
C GLU A 397 32.22 30.17 -26.67
N LYS A 398 32.95 30.02 -25.55
CA LYS A 398 33.75 31.11 -24.96
C LYS A 398 34.89 31.55 -25.85
N ALA A 399 35.55 30.62 -26.53
CA ALA A 399 36.58 30.94 -27.52
C ALA A 399 35.98 31.73 -28.70
N ASN A 400 34.76 31.40 -29.13
CA ASN A 400 34.06 32.09 -30.20
C ASN A 400 33.59 33.50 -29.77
N GLU A 401 33.08 33.67 -28.54
CA GLU A 401 32.76 34.99 -27.97
C GLU A 401 34.00 35.88 -27.83
N ALA A 402 35.14 35.29 -27.42
CA ALA A 402 36.41 36.00 -27.31
C ALA A 402 36.96 36.40 -28.69
N ALA A 403 36.78 35.57 -29.72
CA ALA A 403 37.13 35.90 -31.10
C ALA A 403 36.21 37.00 -31.69
N ALA A 404 34.95 37.06 -31.29
CA ALA A 404 33.99 38.09 -31.71
C ALA A 404 34.28 39.47 -31.08
N LYS A 405 34.85 39.51 -29.87
CA LYS A 405 35.37 40.74 -29.24
C LYS A 405 36.81 40.99 -29.71
N GLY A 406 36.97 41.55 -30.91
CA GLY A 406 38.27 41.81 -31.56
C GLY A 406 39.31 42.55 -30.69
N PRO A 407 40.59 42.57 -31.10
CA PRO A 407 41.70 43.03 -30.26
C PRO A 407 41.56 44.51 -29.85
N PRO A 408 41.99 44.88 -28.62
CA PRO A 408 41.85 46.25 -28.14
C PRO A 408 42.69 47.20 -29.00
N ALA A 409 42.08 48.32 -29.40
CA ALA A 409 42.74 49.38 -30.16
C ALA A 409 43.90 49.98 -29.37
N LYS A 410 45.08 50.09 -30.00
CA LYS A 410 46.25 50.78 -29.45
C LYS A 410 45.93 52.24 -29.15
N ALA A 411 45.85 52.60 -27.86
CA ALA A 411 45.80 53.99 -27.42
C ALA A 411 47.20 54.61 -27.48
N GLY A 412 47.32 55.75 -28.16
CA GLY A 412 48.54 56.53 -28.30
C GLY A 412 48.98 57.19 -26.99
N ALA A 413 50.29 57.44 -26.91
CA ALA A 413 50.99 58.05 -25.79
C ALA A 413 50.49 59.49 -25.48
N LYS A 414 50.20 59.77 -24.21
CA LYS A 414 50.41 61.07 -23.53
C LYS A 414 50.61 60.85 -22.03
N GLY A 415 51.51 61.65 -21.45
CA GLY A 415 52.15 61.48 -20.14
C GLY A 415 51.32 61.77 -18.87
N PRO A 416 51.98 61.93 -17.70
CA PRO A 416 51.58 61.26 -16.46
C PRO A 416 50.82 62.16 -15.46
N ALA A 417 49.83 61.62 -14.75
CA ALA A 417 49.44 62.09 -13.41
C ALA A 417 48.51 61.10 -12.68
N ALA A 418 48.82 60.92 -11.38
CA ALA A 418 47.99 60.46 -10.27
C ALA A 418 47.58 58.97 -10.20
N ALA A 419 48.28 58.25 -9.33
CA ALA A 419 47.93 56.94 -8.81
C ALA A 419 46.65 56.99 -7.95
N GLN A 420 45.69 56.11 -8.22
CA GLN A 420 44.69 55.67 -7.23
C GLN A 420 44.37 54.18 -7.40
N LYS A 421 44.23 53.52 -6.25
CA LYS A 421 44.37 52.10 -5.97
C LYS A 421 43.24 51.21 -6.51
N GLY A 422 43.63 49.99 -6.96
CA GLY A 422 42.94 48.75 -6.57
C GLY A 422 41.83 48.19 -7.46
N GLY A 423 42.10 47.94 -8.75
CA GLY A 423 41.25 47.06 -9.56
C GLY A 423 41.51 45.58 -9.22
N LYS A 424 40.48 44.86 -8.76
CA LYS A 424 40.52 43.39 -8.60
C LYS A 424 40.77 42.76 -9.98
N ALA A 425 41.82 41.95 -10.08
CA ALA A 425 42.07 41.11 -11.23
C ALA A 425 40.86 40.20 -11.52
N ALA A 426 40.41 40.17 -12.78
CA ALA A 426 39.34 39.29 -13.22
C ALA A 426 39.80 37.82 -13.09
N SER A 427 39.28 37.11 -12.09
CA SER A 427 39.41 35.65 -12.02
C SER A 427 38.63 35.05 -13.17
N ILE A 428 39.26 34.20 -13.98
CA ILE A 428 38.59 33.37 -14.98
C ILE A 428 37.64 32.43 -14.21
N GLN A 429 36.35 32.75 -14.19
CA GLN A 429 35.32 31.88 -13.63
C GLN A 429 35.11 30.71 -14.59
N GLY A 430 35.12 29.48 -14.06
CA GLY A 430 34.77 28.27 -14.80
C GLY A 430 33.30 28.28 -15.27
N PRO A 431 32.82 27.18 -15.90
CA PRO A 431 31.44 27.08 -16.34
C PRO A 431 30.47 27.31 -15.15
N PRO A 432 29.29 27.92 -15.39
CA PRO A 432 28.27 28.11 -14.36
C PRO A 432 27.87 26.78 -13.73
N ARG A 433 27.19 26.75 -12.58
CA ARG A 433 26.80 25.47 -11.96
C ARG A 433 25.72 24.79 -12.80
N ARG A 434 25.94 23.52 -13.17
CA ARG A 434 24.91 22.66 -13.78
C ARG A 434 24.08 22.04 -12.67
N ARG A 435 22.79 22.38 -12.63
CA ARG A 435 21.83 21.82 -11.67
C ARG A 435 20.91 20.82 -12.37
N ALA A 436 20.68 19.67 -11.73
CA ALA A 436 19.66 18.72 -12.16
C ALA A 436 18.51 18.68 -11.14
N VAL A 437 17.29 18.70 -11.63
CA VAL A 437 16.07 18.66 -10.80
C VAL A 437 15.89 17.25 -10.21
N GLN A 438 15.67 17.20 -8.91
CA GLN A 438 15.40 16.00 -8.12
C GLN A 438 13.90 15.73 -8.12
N GLN A 439 13.42 14.94 -9.08
CA GLN A 439 11.98 14.65 -9.22
C GLN A 439 11.35 14.06 -7.94
N GLU A 440 12.12 13.28 -7.18
CA GLU A 440 11.67 12.68 -5.92
C GLU A 440 11.32 13.71 -4.85
N LEU A 441 11.91 14.91 -4.89
CA LEU A 441 11.68 15.98 -3.90
C LEU A 441 10.68 17.03 -4.38
N LEU A 442 10.18 16.96 -5.62
CA LEU A 442 9.26 17.96 -6.12
C LEU A 442 7.86 17.79 -5.50
N PRO A 443 7.16 18.89 -5.18
CA PRO A 443 5.73 18.85 -4.90
C PRO A 443 4.96 18.35 -6.13
N ASP A 444 4.02 17.42 -5.91
CA ASP A 444 3.10 16.95 -6.95
C ASP A 444 1.99 17.98 -7.20
N VAL A 445 1.62 18.73 -6.16
CA VAL A 445 0.54 19.74 -6.20
C VAL A 445 1.00 21.04 -5.56
N VAL A 446 0.78 22.16 -6.26
CA VAL A 446 1.02 23.51 -5.75
C VAL A 446 -0.29 24.27 -5.70
N PHE A 447 -0.70 24.74 -4.51
CA PHE A 447 -1.82 25.66 -4.38
C PHE A 447 -1.32 27.09 -4.22
N GLN A 448 -1.69 27.94 -5.16
CA GLN A 448 -1.49 29.38 -5.08
C GLN A 448 -2.75 30.03 -4.53
N LEU A 449 -2.68 30.55 -3.30
CA LEU A 449 -3.75 31.36 -2.73
C LEU A 449 -3.56 32.82 -3.16
N ASP A 450 -4.64 33.48 -3.58
CA ASP A 450 -4.60 34.89 -3.95
C ASP A 450 -5.87 35.62 -3.48
N ALA A 451 -5.69 36.88 -3.11
CA ALA A 451 -6.78 37.78 -2.72
C ALA A 451 -6.31 39.24 -2.79
N PRO A 452 -7.21 40.19 -3.12
CA PRO A 452 -6.89 41.62 -3.09
C PRO A 452 -6.39 42.08 -1.72
N GLU A 453 -5.50 43.08 -1.70
CA GLU A 453 -4.91 43.64 -0.47
C GLU A 453 -5.98 44.04 0.55
N GLU A 454 -7.08 44.64 0.09
CA GLU A 454 -8.20 45.08 0.93
C GLU A 454 -8.85 43.92 1.71
N VAL A 455 -9.04 42.77 1.05
CA VAL A 455 -9.64 41.57 1.64
C VAL A 455 -8.67 40.96 2.67
N LEU A 456 -7.39 40.90 2.34
CA LEU A 456 -6.35 40.38 3.23
C LEU A 456 -6.18 41.27 4.47
N LEU A 457 -6.21 42.60 4.29
CA LEU A 457 -6.10 43.57 5.37
C LEU A 457 -7.31 43.48 6.31
N ALA A 458 -8.53 43.41 5.76
CA ALA A 458 -9.74 43.21 6.56
C ALA A 458 -9.66 41.93 7.40
N ARG A 459 -9.12 40.85 6.83
CA ARG A 459 -8.90 39.60 7.55
C ARG A 459 -7.87 39.74 8.69
N VAL A 460 -6.77 40.45 8.47
CA VAL A 460 -5.78 40.73 9.53
C VAL A 460 -6.41 41.54 10.67
N GLN A 461 -7.20 42.55 10.35
CA GLN A 461 -7.90 43.38 11.34
C GLN A 461 -8.90 42.55 12.17
N GLN A 462 -9.63 41.63 11.53
CA GLN A 462 -10.52 40.70 12.23
C GLN A 462 -9.75 39.75 13.16
N VAL A 463 -8.65 39.15 12.69
CA VAL A 463 -7.81 38.25 13.51
C VAL A 463 -7.20 39.00 14.69
N ALA A 464 -6.68 40.20 14.47
CA ALA A 464 -6.15 41.06 15.53
C ALA A 464 -7.24 41.44 16.56
N GLY A 465 -8.47 41.70 16.11
CA GLY A 465 -9.61 41.96 16.98
C GLY A 465 -9.99 40.77 17.85
N VAL A 466 -9.96 39.55 17.30
CA VAL A 466 -10.22 38.30 18.05
C VAL A 466 -9.10 38.01 19.05
N GLU A 467 -7.82 38.17 18.66
CA GLU A 467 -6.67 38.03 19.56
C GLU A 467 -6.72 39.04 20.72
N ALA A 468 -7.10 40.30 20.43
CA ALA A 468 -7.27 41.34 21.45
C ALA A 468 -8.45 41.06 22.39
N ALA A 469 -9.56 40.51 21.89
CA ALA A 469 -10.70 40.12 22.70
C ALA A 469 -10.39 38.92 23.61
N ALA A 470 -9.60 37.96 23.14
CA ALA A 470 -9.16 36.79 23.92
C ALA A 470 -8.11 37.14 25.00
N ALA A 471 -7.34 38.21 24.81
CA ALA A 471 -6.33 38.69 25.75
C ALA A 471 -6.90 39.59 26.88
N SER A 472 -8.21 39.88 26.88
CA SER A 472 -8.85 40.70 27.91
C SER A 472 -9.05 39.90 29.21
N PRO A 473 -8.54 40.35 30.37
CA PRO A 473 -8.69 39.62 31.63
C PRO A 473 -10.15 39.64 32.11
N PRO A 474 -10.60 38.63 32.90
CA PRO A 474 -11.93 38.63 33.51
C PRO A 474 -12.10 39.86 34.43
N PRO A 475 -13.33 40.37 34.61
CA PRO A 475 -13.57 41.59 35.37
C PRO A 475 -13.08 41.43 36.82
N PRO A 476 -12.43 42.46 37.41
CA PRO A 476 -11.96 42.38 38.79
C PRO A 476 -13.16 42.29 39.76
N PRO A 477 -13.01 41.57 40.89
CA PRO A 477 -14.01 41.61 41.96
C PRO A 477 -14.11 43.04 42.56
N PRO A 478 -15.26 43.39 43.16
CA PRO A 478 -15.53 44.75 43.64
C PRO A 478 -14.50 45.21 44.68
N ALA A 479 -14.08 46.47 44.55
CA ALA A 479 -12.90 47.06 45.17
C ALA A 479 -12.87 47.01 46.71
N VAL A 480 -11.75 46.53 47.26
CA VAL A 480 -11.29 46.86 48.61
C VAL A 480 -10.29 48.01 48.51
N LYS A 481 -10.54 49.09 49.26
CA LYS A 481 -9.69 50.29 49.28
C LYS A 481 -8.32 49.95 49.89
N GLY A 482 -7.26 50.16 49.09
CA GLY A 482 -5.88 50.29 49.58
C GLY A 482 -4.88 49.37 48.87
N GLY A 483 -4.23 49.86 47.81
CA GLY A 483 -3.12 49.17 47.17
C GLY A 483 -2.59 49.94 45.97
N LYS A 484 -1.26 50.15 45.93
CA LYS A 484 -0.54 50.94 44.92
C LYS A 484 -0.80 50.46 43.48
N ALA A 485 -0.82 51.42 42.55
CA ALA A 485 -0.96 51.19 41.11
C ALA A 485 0.11 50.19 40.60
N ALA A 486 -0.36 49.08 40.04
CA ALA A 486 0.47 48.14 39.27
C ALA A 486 0.75 48.73 37.89
N ALA A 487 1.96 48.47 37.38
CA ALA A 487 2.42 48.87 36.05
C ALA A 487 1.48 48.35 34.94
N PRO A 488 1.34 49.07 33.81
CA PRO A 488 0.46 48.65 32.72
C PRO A 488 0.91 47.29 32.14
N PRO A 489 -0.03 46.40 31.76
CA PRO A 489 0.31 45.12 31.16
C PRO A 489 0.99 45.33 29.81
N ALA A 490 2.05 44.56 29.56
CA ALA A 490 2.74 44.53 28.28
C ALA A 490 1.76 44.16 27.16
N ALA A 491 1.67 45.00 26.12
CA ALA A 491 0.85 44.74 24.95
C ALA A 491 1.25 43.40 24.31
N PRO A 492 0.30 42.58 23.83
CA PRO A 492 0.61 41.32 23.17
C PRO A 492 1.44 41.60 21.91
N LEU A 493 2.65 41.02 21.87
CA LEU A 493 3.57 41.01 20.72
C LEU A 493 3.01 40.13 19.58
N SER A 494 1.81 40.44 19.09
CA SER A 494 1.29 39.84 17.86
C SER A 494 1.88 40.57 16.66
N HIS A 495 2.57 39.83 15.79
CA HIS A 495 3.06 40.34 14.51
C HIS A 495 1.92 40.56 13.48
N ASN A 496 0.66 40.33 13.87
CA ASN A 496 -0.54 40.50 13.06
C ASN A 496 -1.15 41.91 13.24
N ASN A 497 -0.34 42.95 13.05
CA ASN A 497 -0.82 44.32 12.98
C ASN A 497 -0.76 44.86 11.54
N GLU A 498 -1.57 45.88 11.26
CA GLU A 498 -1.66 46.49 9.92
C GLU A 498 -0.31 46.98 9.36
N PRO A 499 0.55 47.69 10.12
CA PRO A 499 1.88 48.09 9.63
C PRO A 499 2.77 46.90 9.29
N GLY A 500 2.72 45.83 10.08
CA GLY A 500 3.45 44.59 9.85
C GLY A 500 2.94 43.83 8.63
N PHE A 501 1.63 43.80 8.41
CA PHE A 501 1.02 43.22 7.22
C PHE A 501 1.45 43.96 5.96
N ARG A 502 1.26 45.29 5.90
CA ARG A 502 1.63 46.09 4.72
C ARG A 502 3.10 45.94 4.34
N ARG A 503 4.01 45.92 5.32
CA ARG A 503 5.44 45.64 5.09
C ARG A 503 5.68 44.27 4.47
N ARG A 504 5.01 43.21 4.95
CA ARG A 504 5.15 41.85 4.42
C ARG A 504 4.51 41.69 3.05
N PHE A 505 3.37 42.36 2.82
CA PHE A 505 2.67 42.35 1.54
C PHE A 505 3.52 43.07 0.47
N ALA A 506 4.04 44.27 0.77
CA ALA A 506 4.94 44.97 -0.14
C ALA A 506 6.20 44.15 -0.47
N ALA A 507 6.79 43.46 0.51
CA ALA A 507 7.92 42.57 0.27
C ALA A 507 7.54 41.36 -0.62
N TYR A 508 6.36 40.79 -0.42
CA TYR A 508 5.81 39.72 -1.28
C TYR A 508 5.60 40.24 -2.71
N THR A 509 4.95 41.39 -2.88
CA THR A 509 4.71 41.99 -4.20
C THR A 509 6.02 42.27 -4.92
N ALA A 510 7.02 42.83 -4.25
CA ALA A 510 8.33 43.11 -4.85
C ALA A 510 9.09 41.82 -5.24
N LEU A 511 9.00 40.76 -4.44
CA LEU A 511 9.59 39.45 -4.75
C LEU A 511 8.92 38.78 -5.94
N HIS A 512 7.63 39.03 -6.12
CA HIS A 512 6.81 38.40 -7.15
C HIS A 512 6.50 39.33 -8.34
N GLU A 513 7.11 40.51 -8.43
CA GLU A 513 6.80 41.46 -9.52
C GLU A 513 7.26 40.92 -10.88
N THR A 514 8.44 40.31 -10.92
CA THR A 514 8.97 39.60 -12.09
C THR A 514 8.24 38.27 -12.33
N ASP A 515 7.96 37.52 -11.27
CA ASP A 515 7.27 36.22 -11.34
C ASP A 515 5.80 36.37 -11.74
N SER A 516 5.14 37.47 -11.40
CA SER A 516 3.74 37.74 -11.78
C SER A 516 3.63 37.98 -13.28
N GLN A 517 4.61 38.68 -13.86
CA GLN A 517 4.69 38.87 -15.30
C GLN A 517 4.97 37.54 -16.01
N ASP A 518 5.90 36.72 -15.51
CA ASP A 518 6.20 35.41 -16.09
C ASP A 518 5.05 34.40 -15.91
N LEU A 519 4.40 34.37 -14.74
CA LEU A 519 3.23 33.55 -14.46
C LEU A 519 2.05 33.94 -15.36
N HIS A 520 1.82 35.24 -15.56
CA HIS A 520 0.80 35.73 -16.47
C HIS A 520 1.08 35.27 -17.90
N ASN A 521 2.32 35.44 -18.38
CA ASN A 521 2.75 34.97 -19.70
C ASN A 521 2.58 33.43 -19.84
N ARG A 522 2.90 32.65 -18.80
CA ARG A 522 2.72 31.18 -18.80
C ARG A 522 1.26 30.77 -18.76
N GLN A 523 0.42 31.46 -17.98
CA GLN A 523 -1.02 31.21 -17.93
C GLN A 523 -1.66 31.49 -19.28
N GLU A 524 -1.30 32.60 -19.92
CA GLU A 524 -1.74 32.91 -21.29
C GLU A 524 -1.27 31.84 -22.29
N ALA A 525 -0.03 31.36 -22.21
CA ALA A 525 0.49 30.30 -23.07
C ALA A 525 -0.22 28.95 -22.86
N ILE A 526 -0.51 28.58 -21.61
CA ILE A 526 -1.28 27.38 -21.27
C ILE A 526 -2.70 27.51 -21.79
N GLN A 527 -3.34 28.65 -21.57
CA GLN A 527 -4.70 28.91 -22.02
C GLN A 527 -4.82 28.86 -23.55
N ALA A 528 -3.86 29.46 -24.27
CA ALA A 528 -3.76 29.37 -25.72
C ALA A 528 -3.62 27.90 -26.18
N ARG A 529 -2.75 27.12 -25.53
CA ARG A 529 -2.58 25.68 -25.84
C ARG A 529 -3.87 24.87 -25.62
N TRP A 530 -4.60 25.15 -24.53
CA TRP A 530 -5.89 24.51 -24.26
C TRP A 530 -6.95 24.90 -25.29
N GLU A 531 -6.99 26.17 -25.70
CA GLU A 531 -7.89 26.64 -26.75
C GLU A 531 -7.57 25.99 -28.11
N ASP A 532 -6.30 25.84 -28.45
CA ASP A 532 -5.87 25.15 -29.66
C ASP A 532 -6.25 23.66 -29.62
N GLN A 533 -6.05 22.99 -28.48
CA GLN A 533 -6.44 21.60 -28.30
C GLN A 533 -7.96 21.42 -28.35
N ARG A 534 -8.73 22.36 -27.78
CA ARG A 534 -10.19 22.38 -27.87
C ARG A 534 -10.66 22.54 -29.32
N LYS A 535 -10.09 23.49 -30.06
CA LYS A 535 -10.38 23.68 -31.49
C LYS A 535 -10.04 22.44 -32.31
N ALA A 536 -8.92 21.78 -32.02
CA ALA A 536 -8.52 20.53 -32.68
C ALA A 536 -9.51 19.38 -32.41
N LEU A 537 -9.98 19.25 -31.18
CA LEU A 537 -11.00 18.25 -30.80
C LEU A 537 -12.36 18.56 -31.45
N GLU A 538 -12.79 19.82 -31.46
CA GLU A 538 -14.01 20.25 -32.13
C GLU A 538 -13.94 19.99 -33.65
N ALA A 539 -12.81 20.30 -34.29
CA ALA A 539 -12.59 20.00 -35.71
C ALA A 539 -12.58 18.49 -36.00
N LYS A 540 -11.97 17.69 -35.12
CA LYS A 540 -12.00 16.22 -35.22
C LYS A 540 -13.43 15.67 -35.10
N ALA A 541 -14.20 16.17 -34.13
CA ALA A 541 -15.60 15.77 -33.94
C ALA A 541 -16.47 16.16 -35.15
N GLN A 542 -16.23 17.33 -35.76
CA GLN A 542 -16.91 17.75 -36.99
C GLN A 542 -16.57 16.83 -38.17
N ALA A 543 -15.28 16.49 -38.36
CA ALA A 543 -14.87 15.56 -39.41
C ALA A 543 -15.46 14.14 -39.21
N GLU A 544 -15.52 13.66 -37.97
CA GLU A 544 -16.18 12.40 -37.63
C GLU A 544 -17.69 12.45 -37.91
N ALA A 545 -18.37 13.57 -37.59
CA ALA A 545 -19.77 13.77 -37.92
C ALA A 545 -20.05 13.82 -39.43
N GLU A 546 -19.20 14.52 -40.21
CA GLU A 546 -19.31 14.59 -41.67
C GLU A 546 -19.07 13.23 -42.33
N THR A 547 -18.09 12.46 -41.84
CA THR A 547 -17.82 11.11 -42.34
C THR A 547 -18.95 10.14 -41.99
N ALA A 548 -19.53 10.24 -40.80
CA ALA A 548 -20.72 9.49 -40.39
C ALA A 548 -21.93 9.86 -41.27
N ALA A 549 -22.17 11.14 -41.52
CA ALA A 549 -23.25 11.60 -42.41
C ALA A 549 -23.07 11.11 -43.85
N LEU A 550 -21.84 11.13 -44.38
CA LEU A 550 -21.51 10.57 -45.69
C LEU A 550 -21.68 9.04 -45.74
N ALA A 551 -21.35 8.34 -44.66
CA ALA A 551 -21.57 6.90 -44.53
C ALA A 551 -23.07 6.57 -44.50
N GLU A 552 -23.88 7.35 -43.78
CA GLU A 552 -25.33 7.20 -43.73
C GLU A 552 -25.97 7.48 -45.10
N LEU A 553 -25.53 8.53 -45.81
CA LEU A 553 -25.95 8.83 -47.18
C LEU A 553 -25.59 7.70 -48.15
N ARG A 554 -24.40 7.09 -48.00
CA ARG A 554 -23.98 5.91 -48.78
C ARG A 554 -24.83 4.70 -48.48
N GLN A 555 -25.18 4.45 -47.21
CA GLN A 555 -26.09 3.37 -46.83
C GLN A 555 -27.50 3.59 -47.41
N ARG A 556 -28.03 4.82 -47.34
CA ARG A 556 -29.32 5.17 -47.96
C ARG A 556 -29.30 5.00 -49.47
N ARG A 557 -28.21 5.38 -50.16
CA ARG A 557 -28.05 5.11 -51.59
C ARG A 557 -27.99 3.62 -51.90
N LYS A 558 -27.25 2.83 -51.11
CA LYS A 558 -27.20 1.37 -51.24
C LYS A 558 -28.58 0.73 -51.04
N SER A 559 -29.33 1.14 -50.01
CA SER A 559 -30.69 0.61 -49.75
C SER A 559 -31.71 1.03 -50.81
N THR A 560 -31.55 2.22 -51.40
CA THR A 560 -32.39 2.69 -52.52
C THR A 560 -32.04 1.95 -53.82
N LEU A 561 -30.76 1.65 -54.06
CA LEU A 561 -30.34 0.83 -55.20
C LEU A 561 -30.83 -0.61 -55.07
N THR A 562 -30.69 -1.22 -53.89
CA THR A 562 -31.15 -2.60 -53.65
C THR A 562 -32.66 -2.72 -53.70
N SER A 563 -33.42 -1.71 -53.25
CA SER A 563 -34.88 -1.70 -53.42
C SER A 563 -35.31 -1.53 -54.89
N SER A 564 -34.58 -0.74 -55.68
CA SER A 564 -34.82 -0.60 -57.13
C SER A 564 -34.45 -1.86 -57.93
N LEU A 565 -33.33 -2.52 -57.58
CA LEU A 565 -32.93 -3.84 -58.11
C LEU A 565 -33.94 -4.92 -57.74
N ASN A 566 -34.42 -4.94 -56.49
CA ASN A 566 -35.44 -5.88 -56.02
C ASN A 566 -36.83 -5.64 -56.63
N ALA A 567 -37.18 -4.39 -56.96
CA ALA A 567 -38.39 -4.07 -57.69
C ALA A 567 -38.32 -4.55 -59.15
N SER A 568 -37.13 -4.50 -59.76
CA SER A 568 -36.87 -5.03 -61.11
C SER A 568 -36.87 -6.56 -61.15
N THR A 569 -36.39 -7.25 -60.10
CA THR A 569 -36.51 -8.72 -60.00
C THR A 569 -37.91 -9.17 -59.59
N LYS A 570 -38.66 -8.40 -58.78
CA LYS A 570 -40.09 -8.68 -58.51
C LYS A 570 -40.98 -8.49 -59.74
N THR A 571 -40.66 -7.58 -60.65
CA THR A 571 -41.38 -7.48 -61.94
C THR A 571 -41.07 -8.64 -62.87
N ALA A 572 -39.87 -9.25 -62.78
CA ALA A 572 -39.56 -10.51 -63.45
C ALA A 572 -40.23 -11.74 -62.82
N SER A 573 -40.42 -11.79 -61.49
CA SER A 573 -41.07 -12.93 -60.81
C SER A 573 -42.59 -12.86 -60.69
N ARG A 574 -43.24 -11.71 -60.95
CA ARG A 574 -44.71 -11.55 -60.86
C ARG A 574 -45.47 -11.96 -62.14
N MET A 575 -44.81 -12.61 -63.09
CA MET A 575 -45.45 -13.30 -64.23
C MET A 575 -45.75 -14.79 -63.97
N SER A 576 -45.43 -15.33 -62.78
CA SER A 576 -45.88 -16.68 -62.40
C SER A 576 -46.65 -16.66 -61.09
N GLN A 577 -47.89 -17.18 -61.15
CA GLN A 577 -48.75 -17.60 -60.04
C GLN A 577 -49.79 -16.58 -59.54
N THR A 578 -51.01 -16.80 -60.03
CA THR A 578 -52.28 -16.24 -59.57
C THR A 578 -53.16 -17.36 -59.00
N GLY A 579 -53.88 -17.08 -57.91
CA GLY A 579 -55.03 -17.83 -57.36
C GLY A 579 -54.74 -18.42 -55.98
N GLY A 580 -55.55 -18.29 -54.93
CA GLY A 580 -56.87 -17.69 -54.69
C GLY A 580 -57.34 -18.09 -53.26
N HIS A 581 -58.44 -17.48 -52.77
CA HIS A 581 -59.20 -17.71 -51.51
C HIS A 581 -58.89 -16.87 -50.26
N THR A 582 -59.84 -16.62 -49.34
CA THR A 582 -61.05 -15.75 -49.33
C THR A 582 -61.50 -15.58 -47.85
N GLN A 583 -61.59 -14.33 -47.37
CA GLN A 583 -62.46 -13.67 -46.33
C GLN A 583 -63.19 -14.51 -45.22
N SER A 584 -63.00 -14.30 -43.89
CA SER A 584 -63.53 -13.29 -42.90
C SER A 584 -64.78 -13.78 -42.08
N PRO A 585 -65.35 -13.17 -40.99
CA PRO A 585 -64.87 -12.26 -39.89
C PRO A 585 -65.47 -12.48 -38.42
N THR A 586 -64.85 -11.83 -37.38
CA THR A 586 -65.38 -11.22 -36.08
C THR A 586 -66.13 -12.04 -34.98
N PRO A 587 -66.46 -11.55 -33.72
CA PRO A 587 -66.07 -10.35 -32.90
C PRO A 587 -65.90 -10.51 -31.32
N HIS A 588 -65.49 -9.40 -30.66
CA HIS A 588 -65.88 -8.80 -29.32
C HIS A 588 -65.46 -9.33 -27.92
N GLY A 589 -65.07 -8.40 -27.01
CA GLY A 589 -65.27 -8.48 -25.54
C GLY A 589 -64.34 -7.64 -24.63
N ARG A 590 -64.89 -6.79 -23.74
CA ARG A 590 -64.27 -5.79 -22.81
C ARG A 590 -63.90 -6.31 -21.40
N ARG A 591 -63.00 -5.61 -20.66
CA ARG A 591 -63.17 -4.93 -19.31
C ARG A 591 -61.83 -4.62 -18.60
N SER A 592 -61.54 -3.35 -18.23
CA SER A 592 -61.45 -2.71 -16.86
C SER A 592 -60.52 -3.41 -15.84
N SER A 593 -59.64 -2.76 -15.05
CA SER A 593 -59.82 -1.60 -14.15
C SER A 593 -58.48 -1.02 -13.62
N ALA A 594 -58.55 0.20 -13.05
CA ALA A 594 -57.48 1.03 -12.49
C ALA A 594 -57.25 0.87 -10.96
N GLY A 595 -56.18 1.49 -10.42
CA GLY A 595 -56.06 1.83 -8.99
C GLY A 595 -54.63 2.16 -8.50
N ASP A 596 -54.32 3.46 -8.40
CA ASP A 596 -53.16 4.05 -7.71
C ASP A 596 -53.47 4.39 -6.24
N ALA A 597 -52.39 4.64 -5.45
CA ALA A 597 -52.23 5.70 -4.42
C ALA A 597 -51.99 5.31 -2.94
N LYS A 598 -50.79 5.73 -2.47
CA LYS A 598 -50.47 6.70 -1.39
C LYS A 598 -50.58 6.33 0.11
N ALA A 599 -49.55 6.81 0.82
CA ALA A 599 -49.22 6.76 2.24
C ALA A 599 -50.13 7.56 3.20
N THR A 600 -50.15 7.18 4.48
CA THR A 600 -50.34 8.08 5.64
C THR A 600 -49.73 7.53 6.94
N ASN A 601 -49.27 8.48 7.75
CA ASN A 601 -48.69 8.41 9.09
C ASN A 601 -49.79 8.44 10.17
N SER A 602 -49.59 7.83 11.35
CA SER A 602 -50.25 8.27 12.62
C SER A 602 -49.69 7.51 13.83
N GLY A 603 -49.25 8.25 14.85
CA GLY A 603 -48.95 7.74 16.17
C GLY A 603 -50.18 7.74 17.10
N THR A 604 -50.05 7.06 18.23
CA THR A 604 -50.94 7.14 19.39
C THR A 604 -50.12 6.95 20.66
N ALA A 605 -50.40 7.80 21.66
CA ALA A 605 -49.94 7.72 23.03
C ALA A 605 -50.84 6.79 23.84
N ASP A 606 -50.31 6.19 24.91
CA ASP A 606 -51.09 5.76 26.07
C ASP A 606 -50.20 5.73 27.34
N ASP A 607 -50.78 6.24 28.44
CA ASP A 607 -50.25 6.33 29.80
C ASP A 607 -50.26 4.97 30.53
N ALA A 608 -49.32 4.74 31.46
CA ALA A 608 -49.62 4.50 32.90
C ALA A 608 -48.48 3.80 33.69
N ALA A 609 -48.30 4.29 34.93
CA ALA A 609 -47.89 3.60 36.15
C ALA A 609 -46.38 3.43 36.49
N THR A 610 -46.00 4.17 37.53
CA THR A 610 -44.75 4.15 38.30
C THR A 610 -44.69 2.99 39.30
N ALA A 611 -43.55 2.30 39.39
CA ALA A 611 -43.08 1.46 40.51
C ALA A 611 -41.53 1.45 40.51
N PRO A 612 -40.85 1.19 41.65
CA PRO A 612 -39.57 1.82 42.01
C PRO A 612 -38.33 1.15 41.39
N ASP A 613 -37.28 1.97 41.26
CA ASP A 613 -35.93 1.67 40.77
C ASP A 613 -35.28 0.46 41.47
N ASP A 614 -35.01 -0.60 40.71
CA ASP A 614 -33.91 -1.52 40.95
C ASP A 614 -32.82 -1.21 39.90
N ASP A 615 -31.68 -0.71 40.36
CA ASP A 615 -30.49 -0.41 39.54
C ASP A 615 -29.91 -1.69 38.91
N GLU A 616 -30.48 -2.17 37.80
CA GLU A 616 -29.79 -3.07 36.88
C GLU A 616 -28.95 -2.26 35.87
N PRO A 617 -27.62 -2.44 35.81
CA PRO A 617 -26.81 -1.76 34.80
C PRO A 617 -27.21 -2.23 33.38
N PRO A 618 -27.24 -1.32 32.39
CA PRO A 618 -27.73 -1.59 31.04
C PRO A 618 -27.03 -2.80 30.40
N GLN A 619 -27.76 -3.56 29.56
CA GLN A 619 -27.27 -4.80 28.91
C GLN A 619 -25.89 -4.66 28.22
N GLN A 620 -25.57 -3.46 27.70
CA GLN A 620 -24.24 -3.16 27.16
C GLN A 620 -23.13 -3.25 28.21
N GLN A 621 -23.33 -2.75 29.43
CA GLN A 621 -22.37 -2.87 30.54
C GLN A 621 -22.21 -4.31 31.03
N ARG A 622 -23.29 -5.11 30.97
CA ARG A 622 -23.21 -6.55 31.28
C ARG A 622 -22.35 -7.29 30.26
N HIS A 623 -22.53 -7.00 28.96
CA HIS A 623 -21.70 -7.58 27.91
C HIS A 623 -20.23 -7.15 28.04
N THR A 624 -19.96 -5.86 28.26
CA THR A 624 -18.58 -5.40 28.45
C THR A 624 -17.93 -5.98 29.70
N ASN A 625 -18.67 -6.14 30.80
CA ASN A 625 -18.12 -6.76 32.01
C ASN A 625 -17.85 -8.25 31.82
N VAL A 626 -18.74 -8.99 31.15
CA VAL A 626 -18.51 -10.41 30.84
C VAL A 626 -17.30 -10.58 29.92
N ASP A 627 -17.13 -9.70 28.94
CA ASP A 627 -15.98 -9.72 28.03
C ASP A 627 -14.67 -9.37 28.77
N MET A 628 -14.67 -8.37 29.66
CA MET A 628 -13.50 -8.05 30.49
C MET A 628 -13.17 -9.19 31.46
N TRP A 629 -14.16 -9.82 32.09
CA TRP A 629 -13.95 -10.98 32.96
C TRP A 629 -13.39 -12.17 32.20
N ARG A 630 -13.87 -12.41 30.96
CA ARG A 630 -13.32 -13.44 30.08
C ARG A 630 -11.86 -13.13 29.72
N GLN A 631 -11.55 -11.88 29.38
CA GLN A 631 -10.18 -11.44 29.09
C GLN A 631 -9.25 -11.62 30.29
N HIS A 632 -9.65 -11.13 31.47
CA HIS A 632 -8.87 -11.29 32.71
C HIS A 632 -8.70 -12.76 33.11
N SER A 633 -9.73 -13.58 32.92
CA SER A 633 -9.66 -15.02 33.18
C SER A 633 -8.75 -15.74 32.19
N GLU A 634 -8.76 -15.34 30.91
CA GLU A 634 -7.83 -15.85 29.90
C GLU A 634 -6.39 -15.42 30.21
N GLU A 635 -6.17 -14.17 30.63
CA GLU A 635 -4.85 -13.66 31.02
C GLU A 635 -4.28 -14.39 32.25
N ALA A 636 -5.11 -14.65 33.26
CA ALA A 636 -4.71 -15.41 34.44
C ALA A 636 -4.35 -16.87 34.10
N LEU A 637 -5.15 -17.51 33.23
CA LEU A 637 -4.85 -18.86 32.74
C LEU A 637 -3.57 -18.89 31.89
N ARG A 638 -3.31 -17.85 31.09
CA ARG A 638 -2.08 -17.71 30.30
C ARG A 638 -0.86 -17.57 31.21
N PHE A 639 -0.92 -16.73 32.24
CA PHE A 639 0.18 -16.56 33.19
C PHE A 639 0.50 -17.86 33.95
N GLN A 640 -0.53 -18.63 34.33
CA GLN A 640 -0.33 -19.93 34.97
C GLN A 640 0.22 -20.99 34.02
N ALA A 641 -0.11 -20.92 32.72
CA ALA A 641 0.36 -21.86 31.71
C ALA A 641 1.78 -21.56 31.19
N GLU A 642 2.33 -20.37 31.49
CA GLU A 642 3.60 -19.87 30.97
C GLU A 642 4.80 -20.82 31.18
N PRO A 643 5.03 -21.41 32.38
CA PRO A 643 6.16 -22.32 32.59
C PRO A 643 6.06 -23.60 31.75
N ILE A 644 4.85 -24.15 31.64
CA ILE A 644 4.58 -25.37 30.87
C ILE A 644 4.71 -25.08 29.38
N ARG A 645 4.18 -23.95 28.91
CA ARG A 645 4.20 -23.59 27.49
C ARG A 645 5.62 -23.21 27.04
N ARG A 646 6.44 -22.60 27.90
CA ARG A 646 7.87 -22.40 27.67
C ARG A 646 8.62 -23.71 27.52
N MET A 647 8.42 -24.66 28.42
CA MET A 647 8.98 -26.02 28.30
C MET A 647 8.53 -26.69 26.99
N LEU A 648 7.25 -26.60 26.63
CA LEU A 648 6.75 -27.18 25.37
C LEU A 648 7.41 -26.54 24.13
N MET A 649 7.66 -25.23 24.11
CA MET A 649 8.23 -24.56 22.95
C MET A 649 9.76 -24.62 22.88
N GLN A 650 10.46 -24.55 24.02
CA GLN A 650 11.92 -24.61 24.07
C GLN A 650 12.43 -26.05 23.98
N ASP A 651 11.73 -26.98 24.63
CA ASP A 651 12.20 -28.34 24.78
C ASP A 651 11.50 -29.30 23.82
N LEU A 652 10.16 -29.29 23.75
CA LEU A 652 9.41 -30.29 22.98
C LEU A 652 9.29 -29.96 21.49
N ALA A 653 8.98 -28.72 21.13
CA ALA A 653 8.70 -28.33 19.75
C ALA A 653 9.88 -28.53 18.78
N PRO A 654 11.16 -28.25 19.16
CA PRO A 654 12.30 -28.53 18.29
C PRO A 654 12.49 -30.03 18.05
N GLU A 655 12.38 -30.85 19.11
CA GLU A 655 12.51 -32.31 19.03
C GLU A 655 11.38 -32.93 18.22
N LEU A 656 10.14 -32.45 18.40
CA LEU A 656 9.01 -32.89 17.61
C LEU A 656 9.18 -32.51 16.13
N SER A 657 9.71 -31.31 15.85
CA SER A 657 9.96 -30.87 14.48
C SER A 657 11.05 -31.72 13.81
N ALA A 658 12.14 -32.02 14.53
CA ALA A 658 13.18 -32.92 14.06
C ALA A 658 12.65 -34.34 13.78
N ALA A 659 11.85 -34.89 14.71
CA ALA A 659 11.21 -36.19 14.54
C ALA A 659 10.25 -36.20 13.33
N LEU A 660 9.46 -35.14 13.13
CA LEU A 660 8.56 -35.02 11.98
C LEU A 660 9.32 -34.93 10.65
N LEU A 661 10.46 -34.23 10.62
CA LEU A 661 11.33 -34.17 9.45
C LEU A 661 11.94 -35.55 9.14
N GLU A 662 12.37 -36.28 10.17
CA GLU A 662 12.94 -37.63 10.02
C GLU A 662 11.88 -38.64 9.55
N VAL A 663 10.65 -38.55 10.07
CA VAL A 663 9.50 -39.33 9.58
C VAL A 663 9.20 -39.00 8.11
N ALA A 664 9.24 -37.73 7.73
CA ALA A 664 8.98 -37.32 6.35
C ALA A 664 10.03 -37.89 5.38
N GLY A 665 11.30 -38.00 5.82
CA GLY A 665 12.39 -38.57 5.03
C GLY A 665 12.41 -40.11 5.00
N SER A 666 12.29 -40.76 6.15
CA SER A 666 12.44 -42.22 6.30
C SER A 666 11.15 -43.00 6.00
N ARG A 667 9.98 -42.36 6.08
CA ARG A 667 8.65 -42.94 5.85
C ARG A 667 8.47 -44.30 6.56
N PRO A 668 8.60 -44.35 7.90
CA PRO A 668 8.45 -45.57 8.67
C PRO A 668 7.03 -46.14 8.55
N GLU A 669 6.88 -47.46 8.73
CA GLU A 669 5.57 -48.13 8.66
C GLU A 669 4.57 -47.60 9.71
N ASP A 670 5.05 -47.25 10.90
CA ASP A 670 4.28 -46.56 11.93
C ASP A 670 4.94 -45.22 12.31
N PRO A 671 4.46 -44.09 11.76
CA PRO A 671 5.02 -42.77 12.03
C PRO A 671 4.73 -42.28 13.44
N ILE A 672 3.66 -42.77 14.10
CA ILE A 672 3.30 -42.32 15.44
C ILE A 672 4.25 -42.95 16.46
N GLU A 673 4.46 -44.26 16.35
CA GLU A 673 5.39 -45.00 17.21
C GLU A 673 6.83 -44.47 17.03
N PHE A 674 7.22 -44.15 15.80
CA PHE A 674 8.53 -43.54 15.54
C PHE A 674 8.71 -42.20 16.26
N ILE A 675 7.74 -41.29 16.15
CA ILE A 675 7.78 -40.00 16.84
C ILE A 675 7.80 -40.20 18.36
N ALA A 676 7.00 -41.12 18.88
CA ALA A 676 6.97 -41.43 20.31
C ALA A 676 8.34 -41.90 20.81
N GLN A 677 8.98 -42.83 20.12
CA GLN A 677 10.32 -43.32 20.47
C GLN A 677 11.38 -42.21 20.40
N HIS A 678 11.31 -41.35 19.38
CA HIS A 678 12.22 -40.21 19.22
C HIS A 678 12.09 -39.24 20.41
N LEU A 679 10.86 -38.86 20.76
CA LEU A 679 10.59 -37.97 21.89
C LEU A 679 10.99 -38.59 23.23
N ILE A 680 10.75 -39.88 23.45
CA ILE A 680 11.18 -40.60 24.66
C ILE A 680 12.71 -40.59 24.77
N LYS A 681 13.42 -40.84 23.67
CA LYS A 681 14.89 -40.81 23.65
C LYS A 681 15.42 -39.42 23.98
N ALA A 682 14.84 -38.36 23.40
CA ALA A 682 15.20 -36.98 23.69
C ALA A 682 14.89 -36.60 25.15
N GLY A 683 13.75 -37.05 25.69
CA GLY A 683 13.38 -36.90 27.09
C GLY A 683 14.41 -37.52 28.04
N ASN A 684 14.78 -38.79 27.81
CA ASN A 684 15.77 -39.49 28.63
C ASN A 684 17.14 -38.81 28.59
N ALA A 685 17.59 -38.35 27.42
CA ALA A 685 18.86 -37.63 27.28
C ALA A 685 18.88 -36.30 28.06
N ARG A 686 17.73 -35.62 28.16
CA ARG A 686 17.59 -34.42 28.99
C ARG A 686 17.53 -34.73 30.47
N GLU A 687 16.83 -35.80 30.88
CA GLU A 687 16.81 -36.24 32.28
C GLU A 687 18.22 -36.59 32.77
N GLU A 688 19.06 -37.21 31.94
CA GLU A 688 20.47 -37.48 32.26
C GLU A 688 21.32 -36.20 32.45
N GLN A 689 20.96 -35.10 31.77
CA GLN A 689 21.64 -33.81 31.88
C GLN A 689 21.05 -32.92 32.98
N TYR A 690 19.86 -33.25 33.49
CA TYR A 690 19.19 -32.49 34.53
C TYR A 690 19.88 -32.69 35.87
N THR A 691 20.49 -31.62 36.37
CA THR A 691 21.01 -31.59 37.74
C THR A 691 19.95 -30.93 38.63
N ASP A 692 19.41 -31.69 39.60
CA ASP A 692 18.42 -31.17 40.54
C ASP A 692 19.01 -29.95 41.29
N PRO A 693 18.42 -28.75 41.16
CA PRO A 693 18.91 -27.55 41.84
C PRO A 693 18.85 -27.66 43.38
N TYR A 694 18.11 -28.63 43.92
CA TYR A 694 18.03 -28.93 45.34
C TYR A 694 18.95 -30.07 45.80
N ALA A 695 19.71 -30.69 44.88
CA ALA A 695 20.72 -31.69 45.22
C ALA A 695 22.02 -31.07 45.77
N ALA A 696 22.15 -29.75 45.79
CA ALA A 696 23.29 -29.07 46.40
C ALA A 696 23.29 -29.21 47.95
N ASP A 697 24.47 -29.46 48.54
CA ASP A 697 24.67 -29.65 50.00
C ASP A 697 24.06 -28.53 50.88
N VAL A 698 23.92 -27.33 50.30
CA VAL A 698 23.31 -26.17 50.95
C VAL A 698 21.85 -26.44 51.34
N TYR A 699 21.07 -27.11 50.49
CA TYR A 699 19.68 -27.44 50.77
C TYR A 699 19.54 -28.61 51.74
N ALA A 700 20.43 -29.59 51.69
CA ALA A 700 20.50 -30.65 52.71
C ALA A 700 20.77 -30.07 54.11
N THR A 701 21.69 -29.09 54.20
CA THR A 701 22.03 -28.40 55.44
C THR A 701 20.87 -27.54 55.96
N GLN A 702 20.16 -26.83 55.07
CA GLN A 702 18.97 -26.05 55.43
C GLN A 702 17.81 -26.94 55.89
N LYS A 703 17.59 -28.07 55.21
CA LYS A 703 16.59 -29.08 55.60
C LYS A 703 16.89 -29.66 56.99
N GLN A 704 18.15 -29.97 57.29
CA GLN A 704 18.55 -30.42 58.63
C GLN A 704 18.36 -29.34 59.70
N LYS A 705 18.70 -28.08 59.42
CA LYS A 705 18.44 -26.97 60.34
C LYS A 705 16.95 -26.76 60.61
N TRP A 706 16.13 -26.89 59.57
CA TRP A 706 14.67 -26.80 59.69
C TRP A 706 14.10 -27.97 60.51
N LEU A 707 14.55 -29.20 60.28
CA LEU A 707 14.17 -30.37 61.07
C LEU A 707 14.57 -30.25 62.55
N LEU A 708 15.80 -29.78 62.82
CA LEU A 708 16.27 -29.50 64.18
C LEU A 708 15.44 -28.42 64.88
N ARG A 709 15.01 -27.39 64.12
CA ARG A 709 14.12 -26.35 64.64
C ARG A 709 12.74 -26.91 64.98
N GLN A 710 12.16 -27.72 64.11
CA GLN A 710 10.87 -28.40 64.34
C GLN A 710 10.94 -29.31 65.57
N GLN A 711 12.01 -30.09 65.74
CA GLN A 711 12.21 -30.91 66.94
C GLN A 711 12.34 -30.08 68.22
N ARG A 712 12.99 -28.92 68.14
CA ARG A 712 13.14 -28.01 69.29
C ARG A 712 11.83 -27.31 69.66
N GLU A 713 11.04 -26.94 68.66
CA GLU A 713 9.69 -26.36 68.84
C GLU A 713 8.69 -27.40 69.36
N ALA A 714 8.88 -28.70 69.08
CA ALA A 714 8.07 -29.78 69.63
C ALA A 714 8.45 -30.22 71.06
N LEU A 715 9.64 -29.83 71.54
CA LEU A 715 10.12 -30.10 72.91
C LEU A 715 9.87 -28.94 73.88
N LEU A 716 9.50 -27.77 73.37
CA LEU A 716 8.96 -26.62 74.12
C LEU A 716 7.44 -26.77 74.23
#